data_AF-A0A938ZZH8-F1
#
_entry.id   AF-A0A938ZZH8-F1
#
_cell.length_a   1.000
_cell.length_b   1.000
_cell.length_c   1.000
_cell.angle_alpha   90.00
_cell.angle_beta   90.00
_cell.angle_gamma   90.00
#
_symmetry.space_group_name_H-M   'P 1'
#
loop_
_entity.id
_entity.type
_entity.pdbx_description
1 polymer ?
#
loop_
_entity_poly.entity_id
_entity_poly.type
_entity_poly.pdbx_seq_one_letter_code
_entity_poly.pdbx_strand_id
1 'polypeptide(L)'
;MTKIYCSKGHENSPGSRFCLQCGENLLDTPMSYSIQPGLTLGDRYVIVRQIGQGGFGRTYLAEDVNRFRELCVLKEFSPQVQTAYVVQKAEELFEREASVLYKLQHPQIPRFRELLRLNLGGKEYLFLVQDYVEGETYNSLLNTRIQQGLRFTEAEVSLLLQQILPVLEYIHSIGVIHRDISPDNLMLRTVDKLPVLIDFGGVKQVVAAVASQYYQPGVVASSPSPTLLGKIGFAPPEQMQTGLVSPHSDLYAMAATMLVLLTGKQPQELIDTYTLSWQWRREVNLSQTLAQVLDKMLSARPSDRYQSARQVLQAINPPPANYPPTQYPTPAQPTSATVAISPPPPSPSYPSYPPSPQPTSWWTPTKTFLVAAAVAGTVGLVWWGVNSSRDIGEVKPTPTASPIPTSDQPTDPLAQYSPAERQRKERLSDRRQQLGIDSNFYINLVNQVFWDRNPSLRGRTLSNGPEDESLRAEWDKTASELLEKLAPLSSKTRQQLGTYTSAERDRWKVEVNKINVGSSSLYDLGDAAFLSVFPEQRGKDFLSQPIGQVWYGFVSDQLSAILARSAFQKLVFDQGATGKTVSGVLQPGAGKVFIAGLAKDQSLELKLQGNSQVLLSVYSPSGKIKFLEDSTQHSLSTKLPENGFYEFVVVSTASKPADYQLTITAENPTPPPSPTPTPTETPTPTPTPTPTPTPTSTPTPIETATPTPIPTPETTP
;
A
#
# COMPACT_ATOMS: atom_id res chain seq x y z
N MET A 1 -22.82 -14.96 -38.76
CA MET A 1 -21.96 -15.93 -38.03
C MET A 1 -20.70 -15.20 -37.59
N THR A 2 -20.24 -15.42 -36.38
CA THR A 2 -19.19 -14.59 -35.75
C THR A 2 -17.79 -15.09 -36.13
N LYS A 3 -16.95 -14.19 -36.63
CA LYS A 3 -15.54 -14.49 -36.97
C LYS A 3 -14.71 -14.64 -35.70
N ILE A 4 -13.71 -15.52 -35.71
CA ILE A 4 -12.82 -15.79 -34.57
C ILE A 4 -11.43 -15.25 -34.90
N TYR A 5 -10.79 -14.53 -33.97
CA TYR A 5 -9.44 -14.01 -34.15
C TYR A 5 -8.48 -14.62 -33.13
N CYS A 6 -7.25 -14.93 -33.54
CA CYS A 6 -6.20 -15.44 -32.64
C CYS A 6 -5.44 -14.28 -31.96
N SER A 7 -4.53 -14.54 -31.00
CA SER A 7 -3.81 -13.45 -30.29
C SER A 7 -2.95 -12.57 -31.20
N LYS A 8 -2.60 -13.07 -32.40
CA LYS A 8 -1.86 -12.36 -33.45
C LYS A 8 -2.77 -11.65 -34.47
N GLY A 9 -4.08 -11.61 -34.25
CA GLY A 9 -5.05 -10.90 -35.10
C GLY A 9 -5.45 -11.62 -36.40
N HIS A 10 -5.00 -12.84 -36.64
CA HIS A 10 -5.39 -13.63 -37.82
C HIS A 10 -6.88 -14.03 -37.75
N GLU A 11 -7.60 -13.92 -38.86
CA GLU A 11 -9.01 -14.29 -38.97
C GLU A 11 -9.20 -15.81 -39.16
N ASN A 12 -10.20 -16.37 -38.49
CA ASN A 12 -10.53 -17.79 -38.50
C ASN A 12 -12.04 -18.03 -38.60
N SER A 13 -12.40 -19.13 -39.25
CA SER A 13 -13.78 -19.60 -39.38
C SER A 13 -14.43 -19.94 -38.03
N PRO A 14 -15.77 -19.80 -37.90
CA PRO A 14 -16.49 -20.31 -36.74
C PRO A 14 -16.23 -21.82 -36.57
N GLY A 15 -15.77 -22.23 -35.39
CA GLY A 15 -15.45 -23.64 -35.10
C GLY A 15 -13.99 -24.07 -35.38
N SER A 16 -13.13 -23.18 -35.87
CA SER A 16 -11.68 -23.47 -35.95
C SER A 16 -11.10 -23.82 -34.57
N ARG A 17 -10.57 -25.04 -34.43
CA ARG A 17 -9.91 -25.50 -33.19
C ARG A 17 -8.54 -24.86 -32.94
N PHE A 18 -7.87 -24.48 -34.03
CA PHE A 18 -6.55 -23.84 -34.04
C PHE A 18 -6.55 -22.70 -35.05
N CYS A 19 -5.66 -21.72 -34.86
CA CYS A 19 -5.44 -20.67 -35.83
C CYS A 19 -4.88 -21.24 -37.13
N LEU A 20 -5.61 -21.07 -38.24
CA LEU A 20 -5.27 -21.60 -39.57
C LEU A 20 -3.97 -21.01 -40.13
N GLN A 21 -3.49 -19.89 -39.57
CA GLN A 21 -2.33 -19.15 -40.05
C GLN A 21 -1.10 -19.27 -39.14
N CYS A 22 -1.26 -19.62 -37.85
CA CYS A 22 -0.13 -19.71 -36.91
C CYS A 22 -0.21 -20.82 -35.85
N GLY A 23 -1.11 -21.81 -35.99
CA GLY A 23 -1.16 -23.03 -35.17
C GLY A 23 -1.60 -22.87 -33.71
N GLU A 24 -1.89 -21.64 -33.27
CA GLU A 24 -2.33 -21.31 -31.92
C GLU A 24 -3.63 -22.03 -31.54
N ASN A 25 -3.68 -22.71 -30.38
CA ASN A 25 -4.88 -23.41 -29.92
C ASN A 25 -5.96 -22.41 -29.51
N LEU A 26 -7.15 -22.51 -30.12
CA LEU A 26 -8.29 -21.63 -29.87
C LEU A 26 -9.29 -22.22 -28.85
N LEU A 27 -9.00 -23.40 -28.28
CA LEU A 27 -9.90 -24.12 -27.35
C LEU A 27 -9.43 -24.18 -25.89
N ASP A 28 -8.12 -24.01 -25.61
CA ASP A 28 -7.60 -24.09 -24.23
C ASP A 28 -7.80 -22.80 -23.40
N THR A 29 -8.51 -21.80 -23.95
CA THR A 29 -9.07 -20.72 -23.15
C THR A 29 -10.52 -21.07 -22.79
N PRO A 30 -10.86 -21.30 -21.50
CA PRO A 30 -12.26 -21.46 -21.10
C PRO A 30 -13.07 -20.24 -21.55
N MET A 31 -14.31 -20.45 -22.03
CA MET A 31 -15.21 -19.36 -22.42
C MET A 31 -15.58 -18.48 -21.22
N SER A 32 -14.71 -17.53 -20.90
CA SER A 32 -14.72 -16.75 -19.66
C SER A 32 -14.95 -15.27 -19.94
N TYR A 33 -16.20 -14.96 -20.31
CA TYR A 33 -16.81 -13.64 -20.15
C TYR A 33 -15.93 -12.45 -20.56
N SER A 34 -15.35 -12.47 -21.76
CA SER A 34 -14.73 -11.30 -22.37
C SER A 34 -15.81 -10.39 -22.95
N ILE A 35 -15.79 -9.12 -22.56
CA ILE A 35 -16.78 -8.13 -23.01
C ILE A 35 -16.54 -7.84 -24.50
N GLN A 36 -17.58 -8.04 -25.30
CA GLN A 36 -17.49 -8.00 -26.76
C GLN A 36 -17.67 -6.57 -27.32
N PRO A 37 -17.03 -6.24 -28.45
CA PRO A 37 -17.37 -5.07 -29.26
C PRO A 37 -18.88 -4.96 -29.53
N GLY A 38 -19.42 -3.75 -29.44
CA GLY A 38 -20.85 -3.45 -29.62
C GLY A 38 -21.70 -3.65 -28.36
N LEU A 39 -21.21 -4.29 -27.29
CA LEU A 39 -21.96 -4.33 -26.03
C LEU A 39 -22.04 -2.93 -25.42
N THR A 40 -23.24 -2.55 -24.99
CA THR A 40 -23.45 -1.31 -24.21
C THR A 40 -23.43 -1.64 -22.72
N LEU A 41 -22.58 -0.97 -21.96
CA LEU A 41 -22.47 -1.08 -20.50
C LEU A 41 -23.16 0.09 -19.82
N GLY A 42 -24.01 -0.20 -18.82
CA GLY A 42 -24.73 0.81 -18.04
C GLY A 42 -25.57 1.76 -18.90
N ASP A 43 -26.15 1.24 -19.99
CA ASP A 43 -26.92 1.97 -21.01
C ASP A 43 -26.23 3.21 -21.62
N ARG A 44 -24.90 3.30 -21.50
CA ARG A 44 -24.12 4.51 -21.85
C ARG A 44 -22.82 4.24 -22.59
N TYR A 45 -22.10 3.18 -22.23
CA TYR A 45 -20.74 2.93 -22.71
C TYR A 45 -20.71 1.82 -23.76
N VAL A 46 -20.65 2.19 -25.04
CA VAL A 46 -20.58 1.23 -26.16
C VAL A 46 -19.14 0.78 -26.33
N ILE A 47 -18.85 -0.48 -26.04
CA ILE A 47 -17.50 -1.05 -26.13
C ILE A 47 -17.07 -1.11 -27.61
N VAL A 48 -15.99 -0.41 -27.94
CA VAL A 48 -15.39 -0.43 -29.29
C VAL A 48 -14.48 -1.64 -29.45
N ARG A 49 -13.54 -1.83 -28.50
CA ARG A 49 -12.59 -2.96 -28.50
C ARG A 49 -11.86 -3.08 -27.16
N GLN A 50 -11.30 -4.25 -26.89
CA GLN A 50 -10.25 -4.39 -25.88
C GLN A 50 -8.96 -3.70 -26.38
N ILE A 51 -8.25 -3.01 -25.49
CA ILE A 51 -6.98 -2.30 -25.76
C ILE A 51 -5.84 -2.71 -24.83
N GLY A 52 -6.12 -3.49 -23.77
CA GLY A 52 -5.10 -4.05 -22.89
C GLY A 52 -5.64 -5.16 -21.98
N GLN A 53 -4.74 -5.95 -21.41
CA GLN A 53 -5.06 -7.00 -20.43
C GLN A 53 -3.83 -7.30 -19.56
N GLY A 54 -4.06 -7.57 -18.28
CA GLY A 54 -3.02 -7.97 -17.32
C GLY A 54 -3.59 -8.76 -16.15
N GLY A 55 -2.74 -9.19 -15.21
CA GLY A 55 -3.13 -10.10 -14.11
C GLY A 55 -4.20 -9.59 -13.13
N PHE A 56 -4.57 -8.31 -13.21
CA PHE A 56 -5.55 -7.65 -12.33
C PHE A 56 -6.80 -7.13 -13.06
N GLY A 57 -6.84 -7.17 -14.40
CA GLY A 57 -7.93 -6.56 -15.15
C GLY A 57 -7.75 -6.54 -16.66
N ARG A 58 -8.80 -6.12 -17.36
CA ARG A 58 -8.82 -5.85 -18.79
C ARG A 58 -9.06 -4.36 -19.03
N THR A 59 -8.64 -3.84 -20.17
CA THR A 59 -8.82 -2.43 -20.52
C THR A 59 -9.52 -2.33 -21.86
N TYR A 60 -10.60 -1.56 -21.90
CA TYR A 60 -11.47 -1.38 -23.07
C TYR A 60 -11.49 0.07 -23.53
N LEU A 61 -11.56 0.28 -24.84
CA LEU A 61 -11.96 1.53 -25.47
C LEU A 61 -13.48 1.51 -25.65
N ALA A 62 -14.17 2.58 -25.26
CA ALA A 62 -15.62 2.72 -25.43
C ALA A 62 -16.01 4.13 -25.89
N GLU A 63 -17.17 4.24 -26.52
CA GLU A 63 -17.85 5.52 -26.78
C GLU A 63 -18.81 5.84 -25.61
N ASP A 64 -18.75 7.05 -25.08
CA ASP A 64 -19.75 7.59 -24.14
C ASP A 64 -20.91 8.23 -24.91
N VAL A 65 -22.02 7.52 -25.08
CA VAL A 65 -23.15 8.02 -25.92
C VAL A 65 -23.79 9.28 -25.33
N ASN A 66 -23.69 9.48 -24.01
CA ASN A 66 -24.20 10.68 -23.32
C ASN A 66 -23.22 11.87 -23.42
N ARG A 67 -22.05 11.67 -24.05
CA ARG A 67 -21.08 12.71 -24.40
C ARG A 67 -20.76 12.71 -25.89
N PHE A 68 -21.78 12.70 -26.74
CA PHE A 68 -21.63 12.79 -28.20
C PHE A 68 -20.74 11.69 -28.81
N ARG A 69 -20.67 10.50 -28.18
CA ARG A 69 -19.77 9.36 -28.54
C ARG A 69 -18.28 9.68 -28.39
N GLU A 70 -17.92 10.58 -27.48
CA GLU A 70 -16.54 10.81 -27.06
C GLU A 70 -15.88 9.50 -26.59
N LEU A 71 -14.65 9.24 -27.05
CA LEU A 71 -13.88 8.06 -26.67
C LEU A 71 -13.39 8.14 -25.22
N CYS A 72 -13.51 7.03 -24.50
CA CYS A 72 -13.09 6.87 -23.11
C CYS A 72 -12.49 5.48 -22.88
N VAL A 73 -11.80 5.31 -21.76
CA VAL A 73 -11.18 4.04 -21.35
C VAL A 73 -11.89 3.50 -20.12
N LEU A 74 -12.32 2.24 -20.22
CA LEU A 74 -12.89 1.46 -19.12
C LEU A 74 -11.87 0.39 -18.72
N LYS A 75 -11.31 0.49 -17.51
CA LYS A 75 -10.59 -0.63 -16.88
C LYS A 75 -11.60 -1.54 -16.19
N GLU A 76 -11.68 -2.81 -16.56
CA GLU A 76 -12.41 -3.87 -15.86
C GLU A 76 -11.57 -4.38 -14.69
N PHE A 77 -12.12 -4.35 -13.47
CA PHE A 77 -11.58 -5.09 -12.35
C PHE A 77 -11.83 -6.60 -12.54
N SER A 78 -10.78 -7.35 -12.92
CA SER A 78 -10.84 -8.79 -13.20
C SER A 78 -9.55 -9.48 -12.73
N PRO A 79 -9.34 -9.61 -11.40
CA PRO A 79 -8.20 -10.32 -10.85
C PRO A 79 -8.20 -11.79 -11.28
N GLN A 80 -7.04 -12.30 -11.71
CA GLN A 80 -6.89 -13.70 -12.10
C GLN A 80 -6.76 -14.67 -10.90
N VAL A 81 -6.48 -14.13 -9.70
CA VAL A 81 -6.34 -14.88 -8.45
C VAL A 81 -7.66 -14.90 -7.70
N GLN A 82 -8.17 -16.11 -7.37
CA GLN A 82 -9.56 -16.32 -6.92
C GLN A 82 -9.73 -16.42 -5.39
N THR A 83 -8.66 -16.30 -4.59
CA THR A 83 -8.77 -16.28 -3.11
C THR A 83 -9.47 -14.99 -2.66
N ALA A 84 -10.56 -15.12 -1.90
CA ALA A 84 -11.44 -14.01 -1.52
C ALA A 84 -10.71 -12.79 -0.92
N TYR A 85 -9.69 -13.01 -0.08
CA TYR A 85 -8.86 -11.94 0.48
C TYR A 85 -8.05 -11.18 -0.59
N VAL A 86 -7.51 -11.88 -1.59
CA VAL A 86 -6.75 -11.24 -2.69
C VAL A 86 -7.69 -10.46 -3.60
N VAL A 87 -8.90 -10.98 -3.87
CA VAL A 87 -9.95 -10.25 -4.60
C VAL A 87 -10.36 -9.00 -3.85
N GLN A 88 -10.76 -9.11 -2.58
CA GLN A 88 -11.15 -7.96 -1.75
C GLN A 88 -10.02 -6.91 -1.66
N LYS A 89 -8.77 -7.35 -1.48
CA LYS A 89 -7.65 -6.41 -1.37
C LYS A 89 -7.32 -5.72 -2.69
N ALA A 90 -7.48 -6.41 -3.82
CA ALA A 90 -7.37 -5.81 -5.13
C ALA A 90 -8.53 -4.85 -5.42
N GLU A 91 -9.74 -5.11 -4.90
CA GLU A 91 -10.90 -4.22 -5.00
C GLU A 91 -10.72 -2.94 -4.17
N GLU A 92 -10.34 -3.05 -2.87
CA GLU A 92 -9.94 -1.91 -2.00
C GLU A 92 -8.95 -0.98 -2.71
N LEU A 93 -7.98 -1.56 -3.42
CA LEU A 93 -6.92 -0.84 -4.08
C LEU A 93 -7.33 -0.27 -5.46
N PHE A 94 -8.23 -0.94 -6.19
CA PHE A 94 -8.83 -0.41 -7.42
C PHE A 94 -9.71 0.82 -7.15
N GLU A 95 -10.52 0.78 -6.08
CA GLU A 95 -11.27 1.95 -5.60
C GLU A 95 -10.32 3.06 -5.11
N ARG A 96 -9.17 2.71 -4.53
CA ARG A 96 -8.13 3.68 -4.17
C ARG A 96 -7.49 4.34 -5.40
N GLU A 97 -7.27 3.62 -6.50
CA GLU A 97 -6.79 4.22 -7.75
C GLU A 97 -7.81 5.23 -8.30
N ALA A 98 -9.10 4.88 -8.30
CA ALA A 98 -10.19 5.79 -8.64
C ALA A 98 -10.21 7.03 -7.73
N SER A 99 -10.09 6.85 -6.41
CA SER A 99 -10.04 7.93 -5.41
C SER A 99 -8.82 8.84 -5.54
N VAL A 100 -7.70 8.31 -6.05
CA VAL A 100 -6.52 9.12 -6.42
C VAL A 100 -6.81 9.90 -7.70
N LEU A 101 -7.17 9.24 -8.80
CA LEU A 101 -7.44 9.88 -10.10
C LEU A 101 -8.52 10.97 -10.02
N TYR A 102 -9.56 10.78 -9.19
CA TYR A 102 -10.60 11.78 -8.93
C TYR A 102 -10.04 13.13 -8.43
N LYS A 103 -8.91 13.11 -7.72
CA LYS A 103 -8.25 14.31 -7.16
C LYS A 103 -7.27 14.95 -8.14
N LEU A 104 -6.94 14.30 -9.26
CA LEU A 104 -5.95 14.76 -10.22
C LEU A 104 -6.60 15.61 -11.31
N GLN A 105 -6.04 16.79 -11.53
CA GLN A 105 -6.46 17.75 -12.57
C GLN A 105 -5.21 18.32 -13.25
N HIS A 106 -4.71 17.61 -14.27
CA HIS A 106 -3.52 18.01 -15.02
C HIS A 106 -3.65 17.58 -16.50
N PRO A 107 -3.28 18.42 -17.49
CA PRO A 107 -3.46 18.10 -18.92
C PRO A 107 -2.60 16.93 -19.43
N GLN A 108 -1.65 16.46 -18.61
CA GLN A 108 -0.80 15.28 -18.87
C GLN A 108 -1.15 14.08 -17.97
N ILE A 109 -2.37 14.04 -17.42
CA ILE A 109 -2.92 12.91 -16.66
C ILE A 109 -4.34 12.64 -17.20
N PRO A 110 -4.74 11.39 -17.48
CA PRO A 110 -6.12 11.08 -17.88
C PRO A 110 -7.10 11.48 -16.77
N ARG A 111 -8.12 12.29 -17.09
CA ARG A 111 -9.11 12.69 -16.11
C ARG A 111 -9.98 11.49 -15.71
N PHE A 112 -10.24 11.36 -14.41
CA PHE A 112 -11.29 10.48 -13.91
C PHE A 112 -12.67 10.93 -14.43
N ARG A 113 -13.49 9.97 -14.88
CA ARG A 113 -14.89 10.20 -15.23
C ARG A 113 -15.81 9.69 -14.13
N GLU A 114 -15.80 8.38 -13.89
CA GLU A 114 -16.61 7.73 -12.87
C GLU A 114 -16.11 6.31 -12.52
N LEU A 115 -16.72 5.71 -11.50
CA LEU A 115 -16.53 4.33 -11.09
C LEU A 115 -17.88 3.61 -11.22
N LEU A 116 -17.97 2.61 -12.10
CA LEU A 116 -19.21 1.88 -12.40
C LEU A 116 -19.24 0.54 -11.67
N ARG A 117 -20.35 0.22 -11.01
CA ARG A 117 -20.71 -1.14 -10.60
C ARG A 117 -21.89 -1.61 -11.43
N LEU A 118 -21.74 -2.71 -12.16
CA LEU A 118 -22.74 -3.24 -13.11
C LEU A 118 -22.95 -4.73 -12.85
N ASN A 119 -24.21 -5.18 -12.83
CA ASN A 119 -24.52 -6.61 -12.85
C ASN A 119 -24.75 -7.06 -14.30
N LEU A 120 -23.95 -8.01 -14.79
CA LEU A 120 -24.06 -8.60 -16.12
C LEU A 120 -24.25 -10.11 -15.96
N GLY A 121 -25.41 -10.63 -16.37
CA GLY A 121 -25.70 -12.07 -16.31
C GLY A 121 -25.72 -12.67 -14.91
N GLY A 122 -26.01 -11.88 -13.87
CA GLY A 122 -26.01 -12.30 -12.47
C GLY A 122 -24.70 -12.05 -11.72
N LYS A 123 -23.61 -11.72 -12.44
CA LYS A 123 -22.29 -11.39 -11.85
C LYS A 123 -22.09 -9.88 -11.76
N GLU A 124 -21.55 -9.38 -10.65
CA GLU A 124 -21.06 -8.00 -10.53
C GLU A 124 -19.71 -7.78 -11.23
N TYR A 125 -19.59 -6.62 -11.86
CA TYR A 125 -18.39 -6.09 -12.49
C TYR A 125 -18.16 -4.67 -12.00
N LEU A 126 -16.89 -4.33 -11.73
CA LEU A 126 -16.45 -3.00 -11.31
C LEU A 126 -15.57 -2.41 -12.42
N PHE A 127 -15.85 -1.18 -12.86
CA PHE A 127 -15.07 -0.49 -13.89
C PHE A 127 -14.64 0.91 -13.45
N LEU A 128 -13.40 1.27 -13.76
CA LEU A 128 -12.87 2.62 -13.64
C LEU A 128 -12.91 3.28 -15.03
N VAL A 129 -13.65 4.39 -15.14
CA VAL A 129 -13.80 5.15 -16.38
C VAL A 129 -12.91 6.39 -16.33
N GLN A 130 -12.11 6.59 -17.38
CA GLN A 130 -11.22 7.75 -17.54
C GLN A 130 -11.20 8.25 -18.99
N ASP A 131 -10.63 9.42 -19.22
CA ASP A 131 -10.36 9.94 -20.57
C ASP A 131 -9.51 8.96 -21.40
N TYR A 132 -9.80 8.89 -22.70
CA TYR A 132 -8.93 8.21 -23.67
C TYR A 132 -7.75 9.10 -24.05
N VAL A 133 -6.55 8.51 -24.09
CA VAL A 133 -5.33 9.15 -24.59
C VAL A 133 -5.04 8.57 -25.97
N GLU A 134 -5.33 9.35 -27.02
CA GLU A 134 -4.88 8.99 -28.36
C GLU A 134 -3.36 9.21 -28.46
N GLY A 135 -2.61 8.13 -28.68
CA GLY A 135 -1.14 8.13 -28.66
C GLY A 135 -0.56 6.73 -28.56
N GLU A 136 0.77 6.65 -28.48
CA GLU A 136 1.53 5.42 -28.26
C GLU A 136 2.22 5.41 -26.90
N THR A 137 2.41 4.24 -26.30
CA THR A 137 3.29 4.12 -25.12
C THR A 137 4.75 4.29 -25.51
N TYR A 138 5.58 4.82 -24.61
CA TYR A 138 7.03 4.88 -24.84
C TYR A 138 7.66 3.49 -24.99
N ASN A 139 7.04 2.43 -24.47
CA ASN A 139 7.40 1.05 -24.79
C ASN A 139 7.10 0.69 -26.26
N SER A 140 5.93 1.03 -26.81
CA SER A 140 5.60 0.82 -28.23
C SER A 140 6.61 1.51 -29.15
N LEU A 141 6.90 2.78 -28.86
CA LEU A 141 7.87 3.59 -29.60
C LEU A 141 9.29 3.01 -29.50
N LEU A 142 9.70 2.52 -28.32
CA LEU A 142 11.00 1.89 -28.13
C LEU A 142 11.12 0.58 -28.93
N ASN A 143 10.13 -0.31 -28.85
CA ASN A 143 10.15 -1.58 -29.57
C ASN A 143 10.17 -1.37 -31.10
N THR A 144 9.40 -0.41 -31.61
CA THR A 144 9.39 -0.02 -33.03
C THR A 144 10.77 0.52 -33.46
N ARG A 145 11.43 1.32 -32.63
CA ARG A 145 12.81 1.79 -32.90
C ARG A 145 13.84 0.67 -32.87
N ILE A 146 13.78 -0.24 -31.89
CA ILE A 146 14.71 -1.37 -31.77
C ILE A 146 14.65 -2.27 -33.01
N GLN A 147 13.46 -2.51 -33.56
CA GLN A 147 13.28 -3.25 -34.83
C GLN A 147 13.95 -2.56 -36.04
N GLN A 148 14.15 -1.24 -35.97
CA GLN A 148 14.84 -0.42 -36.97
C GLN A 148 16.34 -0.23 -36.66
N GLY A 149 16.87 -0.83 -35.59
CA GLY A 149 18.24 -0.61 -35.09
C GLY A 149 18.44 0.72 -34.37
N LEU A 150 17.36 1.43 -34.04
CA LEU A 150 17.34 2.76 -33.42
C LEU A 150 16.98 2.70 -31.93
N ARG A 151 17.21 3.81 -31.23
CA ARG A 151 16.89 4.02 -29.80
C ARG A 151 16.38 5.45 -29.59
N PHE A 152 16.11 5.87 -28.35
CA PHE A 152 15.94 7.30 -28.06
C PHE A 152 17.29 8.00 -27.92
N THR A 153 17.37 9.23 -28.41
CA THR A 153 18.55 10.10 -28.26
C THR A 153 18.52 10.83 -26.92
N GLU A 154 19.69 11.32 -26.49
CA GLU A 154 19.81 12.20 -25.31
C GLU A 154 18.89 13.42 -25.37
N ALA A 155 18.70 14.02 -26.55
CA ALA A 155 17.83 15.18 -26.73
C ALA A 155 16.34 14.84 -26.49
N GLU A 156 15.87 13.71 -27.04
CA GLU A 156 14.48 13.26 -26.87
C GLU A 156 14.17 12.84 -25.43
N VAL A 157 15.12 12.15 -24.78
CA VAL A 157 15.01 11.76 -23.38
C VAL A 157 15.11 12.97 -22.44
N SER A 158 15.94 13.96 -22.76
CA SER A 158 15.99 15.22 -22.02
C SER A 158 14.67 16.01 -22.16
N LEU A 159 14.07 16.04 -23.35
CA LEU A 159 12.78 16.69 -23.60
C LEU A 159 11.64 16.00 -22.82
N LEU A 160 11.54 14.66 -22.92
CA LEU A 160 10.60 13.86 -22.12
C LEU A 160 10.77 14.15 -20.63
N LEU A 161 12.00 14.12 -20.13
CA LEU A 161 12.29 14.34 -18.72
C LEU A 161 11.89 15.75 -18.26
N GLN A 162 12.15 16.78 -19.07
CA GLN A 162 11.69 18.15 -18.81
C GLN A 162 10.17 18.31 -18.88
N GLN A 163 9.47 17.58 -19.75
CA GLN A 163 8.02 17.63 -19.89
C GLN A 163 7.27 16.81 -18.81
N ILE A 164 7.88 15.78 -18.23
CA ILE A 164 7.24 14.89 -17.26
C ILE A 164 7.52 15.27 -15.79
N LEU A 165 8.67 15.89 -15.49
CA LEU A 165 9.01 16.34 -14.14
C LEU A 165 8.00 17.34 -13.54
N PRO A 166 7.40 18.29 -14.27
CA PRO A 166 6.30 19.12 -13.76
C PRO A 166 5.06 18.31 -13.36
N VAL A 167 4.77 17.20 -14.06
CA VAL A 167 3.67 16.29 -13.75
C VAL A 167 3.95 15.55 -12.44
N LEU A 168 5.19 15.12 -12.23
CA LEU A 168 5.63 14.53 -10.96
C LEU A 168 5.58 15.56 -9.82
N GLU A 169 6.07 16.78 -10.04
CA GLU A 169 6.00 17.88 -9.07
C GLU A 169 4.57 18.17 -8.64
N TYR A 170 3.63 18.22 -9.59
CA TYR A 170 2.20 18.38 -9.33
C TYR A 170 1.67 17.27 -8.41
N ILE A 171 1.81 15.99 -8.77
CA ILE A 171 1.26 14.89 -7.95
C ILE A 171 1.94 14.78 -6.58
N HIS A 172 3.25 15.02 -6.51
CA HIS A 172 4.02 15.02 -5.25
C HIS A 172 3.56 16.15 -4.31
N SER A 173 3.19 17.32 -4.85
CA SER A 173 2.71 18.46 -4.05
C SER A 173 1.39 18.21 -3.32
N ILE A 174 0.57 17.28 -3.83
CA ILE A 174 -0.71 16.84 -3.23
C ILE A 174 -0.61 15.47 -2.54
N GLY A 175 0.61 14.99 -2.26
CA GLY A 175 0.86 13.74 -1.53
C GLY A 175 0.60 12.45 -2.32
N VAL A 176 0.45 12.53 -3.64
CA VAL A 176 0.28 11.38 -4.54
C VAL A 176 1.65 10.95 -5.07
N ILE A 177 1.94 9.65 -5.03
CA ILE A 177 3.17 9.03 -5.53
C ILE A 177 2.73 7.93 -6.50
N HIS A 178 3.29 7.88 -7.71
CA HIS A 178 2.83 7.02 -8.81
C HIS A 178 3.24 5.55 -8.64
N ARG A 179 4.47 5.30 -8.18
CA ARG A 179 5.06 4.00 -7.81
C ARG A 179 5.35 3.04 -8.98
N ASP A 180 4.66 3.13 -10.11
CA ASP A 180 4.79 2.19 -11.25
C ASP A 180 5.32 2.87 -12.54
N ILE A 181 6.13 3.92 -12.39
CA ILE A 181 6.70 4.67 -13.53
C ILE A 181 7.59 3.74 -14.38
N SER A 182 7.24 3.63 -15.66
CA SER A 182 7.90 2.76 -16.65
C SER A 182 7.47 3.13 -18.08
N PRO A 183 8.18 2.69 -19.14
CA PRO A 183 7.87 3.03 -20.54
C PRO A 183 6.44 2.73 -21.01
N ASP A 184 5.75 1.75 -20.42
CA ASP A 184 4.35 1.44 -20.75
C ASP A 184 3.36 2.41 -20.09
N ASN A 185 3.73 3.00 -18.96
CA ASN A 185 2.87 3.89 -18.17
C ASN A 185 3.08 5.38 -18.52
N LEU A 186 3.84 5.63 -19.60
CA LEU A 186 3.98 6.93 -20.26
C LEU A 186 3.47 6.80 -21.71
N MET A 187 2.55 7.68 -22.12
CA MET A 187 2.08 7.75 -23.51
C MET A 187 2.48 9.07 -24.16
N LEU A 188 3.03 9.03 -25.38
CA LEU A 188 3.20 10.21 -26.22
C LEU A 188 1.87 10.51 -26.92
N ARG A 189 1.19 11.59 -26.53
CA ARG A 189 -0.13 11.96 -27.08
C ARG A 189 -0.01 12.49 -28.51
N THR A 190 -0.93 12.07 -29.38
CA THR A 190 -0.89 12.36 -30.83
C THR A 190 -1.04 13.84 -31.15
N VAL A 191 -1.97 14.55 -30.50
CA VAL A 191 -2.38 15.92 -30.90
C VAL A 191 -1.34 17.01 -30.60
N ASP A 192 -0.63 16.92 -29.49
CA ASP A 192 0.28 17.95 -28.97
C ASP A 192 1.71 17.46 -28.69
N LYS A 193 1.97 16.16 -28.87
CA LYS A 193 3.25 15.48 -28.58
C LYS A 193 3.74 15.67 -27.14
N LEU A 194 2.82 15.87 -26.19
CA LEU A 194 3.16 15.84 -24.76
C LEU A 194 3.13 14.40 -24.21
N PRO A 195 4.04 14.06 -23.28
CA PRO A 195 3.98 12.81 -22.54
C PRO A 195 2.87 12.88 -21.48
N VAL A 196 2.02 11.87 -21.46
CA VAL A 196 0.90 11.70 -20.53
C VAL A 196 1.24 10.55 -19.59
N LEU A 197 1.19 10.81 -18.28
CA LEU A 197 1.37 9.82 -17.23
C LEU A 197 0.07 9.06 -17.02
N ILE A 198 0.07 7.76 -17.30
CA ILE A 198 -1.11 6.89 -17.19
C ILE A 198 -0.94 5.89 -16.05
N ASP A 199 -2.03 5.20 -15.71
CA ASP A 199 -2.02 4.01 -14.86
C ASP A 199 -1.36 4.21 -13.48
N PHE A 200 -2.05 4.93 -12.59
CA PHE A 200 -1.64 5.20 -11.20
C PHE A 200 -1.72 3.96 -10.28
N GLY A 201 -1.51 2.79 -10.88
CA GLY A 201 -1.75 1.45 -10.35
C GLY A 201 -0.70 0.96 -9.35
N GLY A 202 -0.31 1.79 -8.39
CA GLY A 202 0.47 1.38 -7.21
C GLY A 202 -0.18 0.21 -6.43
N VAL A 203 -1.47 -0.02 -6.68
CA VAL A 203 -2.23 -1.26 -6.49
C VAL A 203 -1.41 -2.52 -6.76
N LYS A 204 -0.83 -2.62 -7.98
CA LYS A 204 -0.29 -3.86 -8.55
C LYS A 204 0.84 -4.43 -7.70
N GLN A 205 1.71 -3.57 -7.19
CA GLN A 205 2.87 -3.97 -6.40
C GLN A 205 2.47 -4.44 -4.99
N VAL A 206 1.47 -3.80 -4.36
CA VAL A 206 0.95 -4.22 -3.05
C VAL A 206 0.23 -5.56 -3.15
N VAL A 207 -0.63 -5.76 -4.17
CA VAL A 207 -1.31 -7.05 -4.36
C VAL A 207 -0.33 -8.14 -4.81
N ALA A 208 0.67 -7.82 -5.65
CA ALA A 208 1.70 -8.78 -6.06
C ALA A 208 2.57 -9.25 -4.88
N ALA A 209 2.97 -8.34 -3.98
CA ALA A 209 3.70 -8.69 -2.76
C ALA A 209 2.87 -9.58 -1.81
N VAL A 210 1.56 -9.31 -1.68
CA VAL A 210 0.63 -10.17 -0.94
C VAL A 210 0.47 -11.54 -1.62
N ALA A 211 0.30 -11.58 -2.95
CA ALA A 211 0.11 -12.82 -3.70
C ALA A 211 1.37 -13.71 -3.71
N SER A 212 2.57 -13.14 -3.85
CA SER A 212 3.83 -13.89 -3.81
C SER A 212 4.13 -14.48 -2.43
N GLN A 213 3.65 -13.86 -1.34
CA GLN A 213 3.72 -14.41 0.01
C GLN A 213 2.84 -15.66 0.23
N TYR A 214 1.91 -15.98 -0.68
CA TYR A 214 1.10 -17.21 -0.63
C TYR A 214 1.60 -18.33 -1.54
N TYR A 215 2.58 -18.09 -2.43
CA TYR A 215 3.16 -19.14 -3.26
C TYR A 215 4.18 -19.98 -2.47
N GLN A 216 3.78 -21.19 -2.09
CA GLN A 216 4.73 -22.17 -1.53
C GLN A 216 5.67 -22.71 -2.62
N PRO A 217 7.00 -22.70 -2.41
CA PRO A 217 7.93 -23.40 -3.29
C PRO A 217 7.82 -24.92 -3.04
N GLY A 218 7.17 -25.66 -3.94
CA GLY A 218 7.09 -27.12 -3.85
C GLY A 218 6.15 -27.85 -4.81
N VAL A 219 5.09 -27.20 -5.31
CA VAL A 219 4.12 -27.87 -6.18
C VAL A 219 4.54 -27.78 -7.65
N VAL A 220 5.15 -28.85 -8.16
CA VAL A 220 5.58 -28.96 -9.57
C VAL A 220 4.41 -29.25 -10.51
N ALA A 221 3.91 -28.21 -11.18
CA ALA A 221 3.06 -28.33 -12.36
C ALA A 221 3.38 -27.21 -13.37
N SER A 222 3.94 -27.58 -14.52
CA SER A 222 4.03 -26.80 -15.77
C SER A 222 4.16 -25.26 -15.63
N SER A 223 5.40 -24.77 -15.53
CA SER A 223 5.73 -23.34 -15.31
C SER A 223 4.99 -22.36 -16.24
N PRO A 224 4.07 -21.53 -15.72
CA PRO A 224 3.71 -20.27 -16.35
C PRO A 224 4.89 -19.30 -16.23
N SER A 225 5.11 -18.43 -17.22
CA SER A 225 6.17 -17.41 -17.16
C SER A 225 5.98 -16.49 -15.94
N PRO A 226 7.07 -16.02 -15.28
CA PRO A 226 6.99 -15.24 -14.03
C PRO A 226 6.48 -13.80 -14.26
N THR A 227 5.19 -13.68 -14.53
CA THR A 227 4.56 -12.48 -15.13
C THR A 227 3.71 -11.70 -14.11
N LEU A 228 4.16 -11.59 -12.86
CA LEU A 228 3.48 -10.78 -11.84
C LEU A 228 4.40 -10.21 -10.74
N LEU A 229 5.59 -9.74 -11.14
CA LEU A 229 6.41 -8.84 -10.33
C LEU A 229 6.30 -7.42 -10.93
N GLY A 230 6.28 -6.39 -10.08
CA GLY A 230 6.51 -5.01 -10.54
C GLY A 230 7.85 -4.97 -11.28
N LYS A 231 7.89 -4.36 -12.47
CA LYS A 231 8.96 -4.57 -13.47
C LYS A 231 10.34 -4.46 -12.83
N ILE A 232 11.06 -5.58 -12.78
CA ILE A 232 12.20 -5.77 -11.89
C ILE A 232 13.30 -4.77 -12.26
N GLY A 233 13.69 -3.92 -11.31
CA GLY A 233 14.70 -2.87 -11.49
C GLY A 233 14.18 -1.50 -11.95
N PHE A 234 12.87 -1.31 -12.19
CA PHE A 234 12.29 0.04 -12.28
C PHE A 234 11.98 0.62 -10.90
N ALA A 235 11.36 -0.16 -10.02
CA ALA A 235 11.09 0.25 -8.65
C ALA A 235 12.39 0.24 -7.82
N PRO A 236 12.61 1.22 -6.91
CA PRO A 236 13.82 1.28 -6.10
C PRO A 236 13.83 0.23 -4.97
N PRO A 237 15.01 -0.11 -4.42
CA PRO A 237 15.13 -1.17 -3.41
C PRO A 237 14.27 -0.96 -2.16
N GLU A 238 14.14 0.28 -1.63
CA GLU A 238 13.32 0.52 -0.44
C GLU A 238 11.83 0.23 -0.69
N GLN A 239 11.34 0.55 -1.88
CA GLN A 239 9.96 0.30 -2.29
C GLN A 239 9.71 -1.21 -2.47
N MET A 240 10.65 -1.94 -3.07
CA MET A 240 10.53 -3.38 -3.28
C MET A 240 10.68 -4.20 -1.98
N GLN A 241 11.56 -3.79 -1.07
CA GLN A 241 11.91 -4.56 0.14
C GLN A 241 11.04 -4.21 1.35
N THR A 242 10.61 -2.95 1.48
CA THR A 242 9.92 -2.44 2.68
C THR A 242 8.57 -1.78 2.41
N GLY A 243 8.21 -1.57 1.13
CA GLY A 243 7.00 -0.83 0.75
C GLY A 243 7.06 0.69 1.03
N LEU A 244 8.19 1.20 1.52
CA LEU A 244 8.42 2.63 1.70
C LEU A 244 8.48 3.33 0.35
N VAL A 245 7.70 4.41 0.21
CA VAL A 245 7.58 5.17 -1.03
C VAL A 245 7.56 6.66 -0.73
N SER A 246 8.19 7.45 -1.60
CA SER A 246 8.33 8.90 -1.47
C SER A 246 8.49 9.53 -2.85
N PRO A 247 8.42 10.87 -2.98
CA PRO A 247 8.74 11.58 -4.22
C PRO A 247 10.03 11.12 -4.91
N HIS A 248 11.10 10.88 -4.15
CA HIS A 248 12.38 10.37 -4.67
C HIS A 248 12.38 8.91 -5.14
N SER A 249 11.31 8.14 -4.89
CA SER A 249 11.14 6.78 -5.39
C SER A 249 10.58 6.79 -6.82
N ASP A 250 9.65 7.71 -7.11
CA ASP A 250 9.20 8.01 -8.48
C ASP A 250 10.36 8.56 -9.34
N LEU A 251 11.24 9.40 -8.77
CA LEU A 251 12.40 9.92 -9.48
C LEU A 251 13.42 8.82 -9.86
N TYR A 252 13.62 7.81 -9.00
CA TYR A 252 14.43 6.65 -9.33
C TYR A 252 13.84 5.88 -10.53
N ALA A 253 12.54 5.57 -10.47
CA ALA A 253 11.84 4.86 -11.53
C ALA A 253 11.80 5.65 -12.86
N MET A 254 11.76 6.99 -12.78
CA MET A 254 11.90 7.86 -13.95
C MET A 254 13.30 7.79 -14.58
N ALA A 255 14.38 7.76 -13.79
CA ALA A 255 15.74 7.59 -14.33
C ALA A 255 15.97 6.19 -14.91
N ALA A 256 15.44 5.14 -14.27
CA ALA A 256 15.44 3.79 -14.82
C ALA A 256 14.70 3.74 -16.18
N THR A 257 13.56 4.43 -16.27
CA THR A 257 12.81 4.62 -17.52
C THR A 257 13.65 5.30 -18.61
N MET A 258 14.38 6.38 -18.29
CA MET A 258 15.24 7.04 -19.27
C MET A 258 16.37 6.13 -19.77
N LEU A 259 17.02 5.37 -18.89
CA LEU A 259 18.08 4.45 -19.30
C LEU A 259 17.58 3.33 -20.22
N VAL A 260 16.38 2.80 -19.97
CA VAL A 260 15.75 1.79 -20.85
C VAL A 260 15.47 2.37 -22.23
N LEU A 261 15.01 3.63 -22.32
CA LEU A 261 14.76 4.32 -23.60
C LEU A 261 16.06 4.62 -24.38
N LEU A 262 17.13 5.01 -23.68
CA LEU A 262 18.45 5.31 -24.25
C LEU A 262 19.19 4.05 -24.73
N THR A 263 19.07 2.94 -24.00
CA THR A 263 19.87 1.72 -24.23
C THR A 263 19.11 0.61 -24.96
N GLY A 264 17.78 0.64 -24.95
CA GLY A 264 16.94 -0.45 -25.46
C GLY A 264 17.03 -1.76 -24.65
N LYS A 265 17.71 -1.74 -23.50
CA LYS A 265 17.89 -2.87 -22.59
C LYS A 265 16.98 -2.75 -21.37
N GLN A 266 16.58 -3.88 -20.81
CA GLN A 266 15.81 -3.92 -19.56
C GLN A 266 16.71 -3.66 -18.33
N PRO A 267 16.19 -3.16 -17.20
CA PRO A 267 17.01 -2.83 -16.02
C PRO A 267 17.89 -3.98 -15.52
N GLN A 268 17.45 -5.23 -15.64
CA GLN A 268 18.19 -6.42 -15.24
C GLN A 268 19.46 -6.67 -16.07
N GLU A 269 19.57 -6.08 -17.27
CA GLU A 269 20.79 -6.09 -18.11
C GLU A 269 21.72 -4.91 -17.80
N LEU A 270 21.20 -3.91 -17.07
CA LEU A 270 21.87 -2.64 -16.75
C LEU A 270 22.32 -2.56 -15.29
N ILE A 271 21.82 -3.47 -14.43
CA ILE A 271 22.15 -3.58 -13.01
C ILE A 271 23.08 -4.78 -12.79
N ASP A 272 24.13 -4.57 -12.01
CA ASP A 272 25.06 -5.61 -11.58
C ASP A 272 24.42 -6.55 -10.53
N THR A 273 24.51 -7.86 -10.76
CA THR A 273 23.82 -8.87 -9.92
C THR A 273 24.39 -9.02 -8.52
N TYR A 274 25.63 -8.58 -8.26
CA TYR A 274 26.30 -8.75 -6.96
C TYR A 274 26.28 -7.47 -6.12
N THR A 275 26.45 -6.32 -6.77
CA THR A 275 26.53 -5.00 -6.12
C THR A 275 25.22 -4.21 -6.18
N LEU A 276 24.25 -4.64 -7.00
CA LEU A 276 23.00 -3.92 -7.31
C LEU A 276 23.24 -2.49 -7.83
N SER A 277 24.42 -2.24 -8.40
CA SER A 277 24.82 -0.96 -8.98
C SER A 277 24.47 -0.88 -10.47
N TRP A 278 24.11 0.30 -10.97
CA TRP A 278 23.82 0.49 -12.39
C TRP A 278 25.12 0.66 -13.20
N GLN A 279 25.33 -0.21 -14.19
CA GLN A 279 26.48 -0.23 -15.10
C GLN A 279 26.16 0.41 -16.48
N TRP A 280 25.11 1.22 -16.56
CA TRP A 280 24.53 1.76 -17.81
C TRP A 280 25.53 2.50 -18.71
N ARG A 281 26.58 3.10 -18.13
CA ARG A 281 27.61 3.87 -18.84
C ARG A 281 28.43 3.06 -19.86
N ARG A 282 28.32 1.72 -19.87
CA ARG A 282 28.90 0.86 -20.93
C ARG A 282 28.04 0.80 -22.21
N GLU A 283 26.77 1.18 -22.14
CA GLU A 283 25.76 0.95 -23.19
C GLU A 283 25.42 2.22 -23.99
N VAL A 284 25.65 3.40 -23.40
CA VAL A 284 25.36 4.71 -23.98
C VAL A 284 26.30 5.78 -23.41
N ASN A 285 26.77 6.67 -24.27
CA ASN A 285 27.52 7.87 -23.90
C ASN A 285 26.56 9.07 -23.89
N LEU A 286 26.63 9.92 -22.86
CA LEU A 286 25.74 11.07 -22.64
C LEU A 286 26.56 12.30 -22.23
N SER A 287 25.97 13.49 -22.30
CA SER A 287 26.54 14.69 -21.68
C SER A 287 26.80 14.48 -20.19
N GLN A 288 27.88 15.10 -19.68
CA GLN A 288 28.25 15.00 -18.27
C GLN A 288 27.11 15.46 -17.32
N THR A 289 26.34 16.47 -17.74
CA THR A 289 25.19 17.00 -17.00
C THR A 289 24.09 15.95 -16.83
N LEU A 290 23.57 15.37 -17.93
CA LEU A 290 22.52 14.36 -17.84
C LEU A 290 23.02 13.09 -17.13
N ALA A 291 24.25 12.68 -17.41
CA ALA A 291 24.86 11.52 -16.78
C ALA A 291 24.96 11.66 -15.25
N GLN A 292 25.38 12.82 -14.74
CA GLN A 292 25.39 13.11 -13.30
C GLN A 292 23.99 13.21 -12.70
N VAL A 293 23.00 13.71 -13.45
CA VAL A 293 21.60 13.74 -13.01
C VAL A 293 21.05 12.33 -12.84
N LEU A 294 21.21 11.45 -13.83
CA LEU A 294 20.71 10.08 -13.79
C LEU A 294 21.38 9.24 -12.69
N ASP A 295 22.71 9.31 -12.55
CA ASP A 295 23.43 8.62 -11.46
C ASP A 295 22.93 9.05 -10.07
N LYS A 296 22.63 10.34 -9.89
CA LYS A 296 22.07 10.84 -8.63
C LYS A 296 20.61 10.43 -8.42
N MET A 297 19.78 10.39 -9.47
CA MET A 297 18.41 9.86 -9.37
C MET A 297 18.39 8.36 -9.02
N LEU A 298 19.40 7.60 -9.48
CA LEU A 298 19.53 6.15 -9.26
C LEU A 298 20.36 5.78 -8.02
N SER A 299 20.79 6.75 -7.22
CA SER A 299 21.61 6.50 -6.03
C SER A 299 20.90 5.58 -5.03
N ALA A 300 21.61 4.55 -4.56
CA ALA A 300 21.01 3.48 -3.76
C ALA A 300 20.34 3.99 -2.48
N ARG A 301 21.02 4.84 -1.71
CA ARG A 301 20.46 5.48 -0.51
C ARG A 301 19.45 6.58 -0.89
N PRO A 302 18.20 6.56 -0.40
CA PRO A 302 17.21 7.58 -0.72
C PRO A 302 17.60 9.02 -0.34
N SER A 303 18.43 9.19 0.69
CA SER A 303 19.01 10.48 1.13
C SER A 303 19.86 11.16 0.06
N ASP A 304 20.50 10.38 -0.80
CA ASP A 304 21.53 10.86 -1.73
C ASP A 304 20.90 11.33 -3.05
N ARG A 305 19.66 10.89 -3.31
CA ARG A 305 18.86 11.27 -4.48
C ARG A 305 18.41 12.73 -4.41
N TYR A 306 17.93 13.25 -5.54
CA TYR A 306 17.13 14.48 -5.54
C TYR A 306 15.82 14.25 -4.77
N GLN A 307 15.45 15.21 -3.93
CA GLN A 307 14.32 15.08 -3.00
C GLN A 307 12.99 15.62 -3.58
N SER A 308 13.03 16.24 -4.77
CA SER A 308 11.84 16.71 -5.51
C SER A 308 12.15 16.85 -7.00
N ALA A 309 11.12 16.72 -7.84
CA ALA A 309 11.24 16.88 -9.30
C ALA A 309 11.82 18.25 -9.71
N ARG A 310 11.50 19.32 -8.96
CA ARG A 310 12.06 20.66 -9.13
C ARG A 310 13.59 20.69 -9.08
N GLN A 311 14.21 19.93 -8.17
CA GLN A 311 15.67 19.86 -8.07
C GLN A 311 16.29 19.14 -9.28
N VAL A 312 15.58 18.18 -9.87
CA VAL A 312 16.01 17.50 -11.10
C VAL A 312 15.93 18.45 -12.29
N LEU A 313 14.82 19.21 -12.44
CA LEU A 313 14.69 20.25 -13.47
C LEU A 313 15.82 21.28 -13.41
N GLN A 314 16.14 21.76 -12.20
CA GLN A 314 17.24 22.72 -11.96
C GLN A 314 18.64 22.15 -12.25
N ALA A 315 18.81 20.82 -12.18
CA ALA A 315 20.09 20.16 -12.46
C ALA A 315 20.28 19.80 -13.95
N ILE A 316 19.18 19.56 -14.68
CA ILE A 316 19.19 19.37 -16.15
C ILE A 316 19.38 20.70 -16.87
N ASN A 317 18.66 21.73 -16.41
CA ASN A 317 18.73 23.10 -16.92
C ASN A 317 19.39 24.02 -15.87
N PRO A 318 20.70 23.89 -15.62
CA PRO A 318 21.40 24.80 -14.72
C PRO A 318 21.28 26.23 -15.25
N PRO A 319 21.03 27.23 -14.39
CA PRO A 319 21.07 28.63 -14.82
C PRO A 319 22.46 28.93 -15.41
N PRO A 320 22.55 29.80 -16.43
CA PRO A 320 23.85 30.21 -16.97
C PRO A 320 24.71 30.72 -15.82
N ALA A 321 25.95 30.21 -15.75
CA ALA A 321 26.82 30.55 -14.65
C ALA A 321 26.99 32.07 -14.60
N ASN A 322 26.58 32.69 -13.49
CA ASN A 322 27.03 34.03 -13.13
C ASN A 322 28.53 33.94 -12.83
N TYR A 323 29.34 33.98 -13.89
CA TYR A 323 30.75 34.29 -13.79
C TYR A 323 30.84 35.60 -12.98
N PRO A 324 31.52 35.61 -11.82
CA PRO A 324 31.83 36.88 -11.18
C PRO A 324 32.56 37.74 -12.22
N PRO A 325 32.17 39.01 -12.41
CA PRO A 325 32.70 39.83 -13.50
C PRO A 325 34.22 39.80 -13.43
N THR A 326 34.83 39.34 -14.53
CA THR A 326 36.27 39.05 -14.59
C THR A 326 37.04 40.24 -14.05
N GLN A 327 37.71 40.08 -12.91
CA GLN A 327 38.51 41.15 -12.35
C GLN A 327 39.63 41.47 -13.33
N TYR A 328 39.48 42.57 -14.06
CA TYR A 328 40.53 43.12 -14.91
C TYR A 328 41.78 43.26 -14.06
N PRO A 329 42.94 42.77 -14.52
CA PRO A 329 44.15 42.78 -13.71
C PRO A 329 44.49 44.22 -13.31
N THR A 330 44.52 44.47 -12.00
CA THR A 330 44.74 45.82 -11.43
C THR A 330 46.00 46.43 -12.02
N PRO A 331 45.91 47.57 -12.75
CA PRO A 331 47.09 48.24 -13.26
C PRO A 331 48.02 48.64 -12.12
N ALA A 332 49.32 48.36 -12.26
CA ALA A 332 50.31 48.76 -11.27
C ALA A 332 50.32 50.28 -11.09
N GLN A 333 50.46 50.75 -9.85
CA GLN A 333 50.50 52.18 -9.56
C GLN A 333 51.72 52.84 -10.23
N PRO A 334 51.55 53.87 -11.08
CA PRO A 334 52.66 54.64 -11.60
C PRO A 334 53.23 55.55 -10.49
N THR A 335 54.55 55.53 -10.32
CA THR A 335 55.26 56.49 -9.46
C THR A 335 55.21 57.91 -10.04
N SER A 336 55.22 58.91 -9.16
CA SER A 336 55.04 60.32 -9.54
C SER A 336 56.28 60.90 -10.23
N ALA A 337 56.10 61.49 -11.41
CA ALA A 337 56.47 62.89 -11.73
C ALA A 337 56.42 63.21 -13.24
N THR A 338 55.63 64.21 -13.63
CA THR A 338 56.03 65.41 -14.43
C THR A 338 54.79 66.14 -14.97
N VAL A 339 54.87 67.48 -15.04
CA VAL A 339 53.82 68.44 -15.43
C VAL A 339 54.03 68.76 -16.94
N ALA A 340 53.05 69.03 -17.82
CA ALA A 340 52.08 70.13 -17.74
C ALA A 340 50.94 70.12 -18.81
N ILE A 341 49.77 70.68 -18.42
CA ILE A 341 48.86 71.59 -19.18
C ILE A 341 48.24 71.13 -20.53
N SER A 342 46.91 71.01 -20.54
CA SER A 342 46.00 71.72 -21.48
C SER A 342 44.52 71.70 -20.97
N PRO A 343 43.68 72.72 -21.24
CA PRO A 343 42.33 72.86 -20.67
C PRO A 343 41.17 72.34 -21.57
N PRO A 344 39.92 72.17 -21.04
CA PRO A 344 38.83 71.44 -21.71
C PRO A 344 37.68 72.32 -22.28
N PRO A 345 36.81 71.76 -23.15
CA PRO A 345 35.46 72.26 -23.44
C PRO A 345 34.38 71.68 -22.49
N PRO A 346 33.18 72.30 -22.38
CA PRO A 346 32.26 72.09 -21.27
C PRO A 346 31.14 71.05 -21.48
N SER A 347 30.60 70.53 -20.38
CA SER A 347 29.39 69.70 -20.32
C SER A 347 28.11 70.53 -20.15
N PRO A 348 26.99 70.20 -20.83
CA PRO A 348 25.67 70.76 -20.50
C PRO A 348 25.12 70.15 -19.21
N SER A 349 24.53 70.98 -18.33
CA SER A 349 23.83 70.56 -17.12
C SER A 349 22.32 70.42 -17.35
N TYR A 350 21.70 69.48 -16.65
CA TYR A 350 20.23 69.41 -16.48
C TYR A 350 19.90 69.15 -15.00
N PRO A 351 18.78 69.71 -14.48
CA PRO A 351 18.50 69.77 -13.05
C PRO A 351 17.92 68.48 -12.47
N SER A 352 18.07 68.32 -11.16
CA SER A 352 17.58 67.19 -10.38
C SER A 352 16.14 67.36 -9.88
N TYR A 353 15.44 66.24 -9.70
CA TYR A 353 14.22 66.11 -8.89
C TYR A 353 14.34 64.87 -7.99
N PRO A 354 14.10 64.96 -6.67
CA PRO A 354 13.93 63.81 -5.79
C PRO A 354 12.47 63.28 -5.87
N PRO A 355 12.20 62.02 -5.51
CA PRO A 355 11.73 61.81 -4.13
C PRO A 355 12.11 60.49 -3.43
N SER A 356 12.36 60.61 -2.12
CA SER A 356 11.98 59.70 -1.02
C SER A 356 12.61 58.29 -0.87
N PRO A 357 12.94 57.87 0.38
CA PRO A 357 13.44 56.53 0.70
C PRO A 357 12.31 55.50 0.93
N GLN A 358 12.65 54.21 0.83
CA GLN A 358 11.86 53.09 1.33
C GLN A 358 12.57 52.37 2.50
N PRO A 359 11.82 51.70 3.41
CA PRO A 359 12.36 51.22 4.68
C PRO A 359 13.18 49.93 4.56
N THR A 360 14.15 49.78 5.45
CA THR A 360 15.04 48.61 5.53
C THR A 360 14.35 47.40 6.19
N SER A 361 13.95 46.42 5.38
CA SER A 361 13.61 45.08 5.87
C SER A 361 14.88 44.23 5.97
N TRP A 362 15.12 43.64 7.14
CA TRP A 362 16.26 42.76 7.44
C TRP A 362 15.76 41.34 7.72
N TRP A 363 16.64 40.34 7.53
CA TRP A 363 16.50 38.87 7.70
C TRP A 363 16.44 38.04 6.40
N THR A 364 17.58 37.42 6.07
CA THR A 364 17.66 36.17 5.29
C THR A 364 18.76 35.28 5.89
N PRO A 365 18.45 34.04 6.32
CA PRO A 365 19.45 33.12 6.87
C PRO A 365 20.07 32.21 5.80
N THR A 366 21.38 32.00 5.91
CA THR A 366 22.17 31.02 5.13
C THR A 366 23.03 30.28 6.17
N LYS A 367 22.77 28.98 6.46
CA LYS A 367 23.49 27.80 5.92
C LYS A 367 25.01 27.85 6.19
N THR A 368 25.69 26.79 6.64
CA THR A 368 25.32 25.35 6.75
C THR A 368 26.35 24.62 7.64
N PHE A 369 26.04 23.40 8.09
CA PHE A 369 27.07 22.40 8.47
C PHE A 369 26.64 20.98 8.09
N LEU A 370 27.64 20.14 7.78
CA LEU A 370 27.62 18.68 7.61
C LEU A 370 28.94 18.18 8.26
N VAL A 371 28.96 17.19 9.17
CA VAL A 371 28.88 15.72 8.94
C VAL A 371 30.07 15.22 8.09
N ALA A 372 30.89 14.23 8.47
CA ALA A 372 30.77 13.11 9.43
C ALA A 372 32.06 13.00 10.33
N ALA A 373 32.46 11.90 11.02
CA ALA A 373 32.07 10.48 11.03
C ALA A 373 32.35 9.79 12.40
N ALA A 374 32.09 8.49 12.50
CA ALA A 374 32.09 7.72 13.76
C ALA A 374 33.23 6.70 13.88
N VAL A 375 33.56 6.32 15.12
CA VAL A 375 33.99 4.97 15.52
C VAL A 375 33.34 4.66 16.88
N ALA A 376 32.87 3.43 17.09
CA ALA A 376 32.45 2.92 18.39
C ALA A 376 33.32 1.70 18.76
N GLY A 377 33.92 1.72 19.95
CA GLY A 377 34.79 0.63 20.41
C GLY A 377 35.29 0.79 21.85
N THR A 378 35.06 -0.24 22.67
CA THR A 378 35.82 -0.59 23.89
C THR A 378 36.02 0.48 24.98
N VAL A 379 34.94 0.91 25.65
CA VAL A 379 34.93 1.13 27.11
C VAL A 379 33.65 0.52 27.68
N GLY A 380 33.69 -0.73 28.13
CA GLY A 380 32.47 -1.50 28.45
C GLY A 380 32.67 -2.72 29.36
N LEU A 381 33.82 -2.81 30.03
CA LEU A 381 34.09 -3.78 31.10
C LEU A 381 34.91 -3.08 32.20
N VAL A 382 34.87 -3.64 33.42
CA VAL A 382 35.52 -3.10 34.63
C VAL A 382 34.89 -1.80 35.17
N TRP A 383 33.63 -1.87 35.62
CA TRP A 383 33.31 -1.32 36.94
C TRP A 383 32.28 -2.15 37.72
N TRP A 384 32.68 -3.38 38.07
CA TRP A 384 32.10 -4.11 39.19
C TRP A 384 33.20 -4.93 39.86
N GLY A 385 33.74 -4.44 40.99
CA GLY A 385 34.87 -5.09 41.65
C GLY A 385 35.57 -4.27 42.73
N VAL A 386 35.34 -4.67 43.99
CA VAL A 386 36.28 -4.62 45.13
C VAL A 386 36.85 -3.25 45.56
N ASN A 387 36.13 -2.66 46.52
CA ASN A 387 36.66 -1.84 47.62
C ASN A 387 37.92 -2.43 48.29
N SER A 388 38.97 -1.62 48.53
CA SER A 388 39.73 -1.53 49.81
C SER A 388 40.96 -0.60 49.78
N SER A 389 41.43 -0.26 51.00
CA SER A 389 42.77 0.26 51.37
C SER A 389 43.05 1.77 51.24
N ARG A 390 44.08 2.22 52.00
CA ARG A 390 44.33 3.62 52.42
C ARG A 390 45.79 4.07 52.21
N ASP A 391 46.00 5.36 52.46
CA ASP A 391 47.09 5.98 53.24
C ASP A 391 48.34 6.60 52.55
N ILE A 392 48.62 7.86 52.98
CA ILE A 392 49.91 8.60 53.07
C ILE A 392 50.58 9.13 51.76
N GLY A 393 50.98 10.42 51.75
CA GLY A 393 51.90 11.01 50.75
C GLY A 393 51.94 12.57 50.69
N GLU A 394 53.09 13.19 51.00
CA GLU A 394 53.32 14.60 51.34
C GLU A 394 53.28 15.71 50.23
N VAL A 395 52.59 16.83 50.54
CA VAL A 395 53.08 18.24 50.62
C VAL A 395 53.93 18.93 49.49
N LYS A 396 53.30 19.92 48.81
CA LYS A 396 53.82 21.21 48.22
C LYS A 396 54.86 21.20 47.06
N PRO A 397 55.11 22.35 46.37
CA PRO A 397 54.34 23.61 46.28
C PRO A 397 54.00 24.08 44.83
N THR A 398 53.23 25.17 44.72
CA THR A 398 52.87 25.89 43.47
C THR A 398 54.06 26.68 42.88
N PRO A 399 54.04 27.01 41.57
CA PRO A 399 53.87 28.43 41.22
C PRO A 399 52.84 28.73 40.12
N THR A 400 52.38 29.98 40.11
CA THR A 400 51.25 30.55 39.36
C THR A 400 51.39 30.51 37.83
N ALA A 401 50.30 30.12 37.15
CA ALA A 401 49.91 30.63 35.84
C ALA A 401 48.39 30.84 35.79
N SER A 402 47.92 32.00 35.31
CA SER A 402 46.48 32.29 35.13
C SER A 402 45.97 31.72 33.79
N PRO A 403 44.65 31.49 33.63
CA PRO A 403 44.18 30.39 32.78
C PRO A 403 44.15 30.71 31.29
N ILE A 404 44.57 29.71 30.51
CA ILE A 404 44.05 29.49 29.15
C ILE A 404 42.64 28.88 29.31
N PRO A 405 41.60 29.37 28.61
CA PRO A 405 40.27 28.75 28.67
C PRO A 405 40.28 27.40 27.94
N THR A 406 40.37 26.31 28.70
CA THR A 406 40.39 24.95 28.14
C THR A 406 38.99 24.50 27.71
N SER A 407 38.84 24.31 26.39
CA SER A 407 38.03 23.28 25.72
C SER A 407 36.89 22.61 26.50
N ASP A 408 35.66 22.91 26.09
CA ASP A 408 34.51 22.00 26.04
C ASP A 408 34.43 20.89 27.11
N GLN A 409 33.93 21.25 28.30
CA GLN A 409 33.16 20.26 29.06
C GLN A 409 31.79 20.06 28.38
N PRO A 410 31.24 18.83 28.36
CA PRO A 410 29.85 18.64 27.96
C PRO A 410 28.94 19.31 29.00
N THR A 411 28.35 20.46 28.64
CA THR A 411 27.34 21.12 29.46
C THR A 411 26.16 20.18 29.69
N ASP A 412 25.88 19.86 30.95
CA ASP A 412 24.65 19.16 31.36
C ASP A 412 23.43 19.90 30.77
N PRO A 413 22.69 19.30 29.81
CA PRO A 413 21.58 19.97 29.15
C PRO A 413 20.38 20.18 30.10
N LEU A 414 20.40 19.55 31.27
CA LEU A 414 19.41 19.76 32.33
C LEU A 414 19.83 20.86 33.33
N ALA A 415 21.09 21.33 33.35
CA ALA A 415 21.61 22.26 34.37
C ALA A 415 20.88 23.61 34.45
N GLN A 416 20.15 23.97 33.38
CA GLN A 416 19.26 25.13 33.33
C GLN A 416 17.98 25.02 34.17
N TYR A 417 17.61 23.80 34.62
CA TYR A 417 16.38 23.55 35.37
C TYR A 417 16.59 23.43 36.87
N SER A 418 15.53 23.66 37.65
CA SER A 418 15.55 23.46 39.10
C SER A 418 15.93 22.01 39.46
N PRO A 419 16.60 21.73 40.60
CA PRO A 419 16.99 20.37 40.98
C PRO A 419 15.80 19.39 41.04
N ALA A 420 14.63 19.88 41.44
CA ALA A 420 13.40 19.10 41.45
C ALA A 420 12.85 18.83 40.03
N GLU A 421 13.04 19.74 39.08
CA GLU A 421 12.71 19.49 37.66
C GLU A 421 13.68 18.51 37.02
N ARG A 422 15.00 18.65 37.25
CA ARG A 422 16.00 17.67 36.77
C ARG A 422 15.66 16.25 37.20
N GLN A 423 15.43 16.05 38.50
CA GLN A 423 15.07 14.73 39.05
C GLN A 423 13.73 14.18 38.53
N ARG A 424 12.81 15.01 37.99
CA ARG A 424 11.63 14.51 37.26
C ARG A 424 12.03 14.01 35.87
N LYS A 425 12.78 14.81 35.11
CA LYS A 425 13.13 14.49 33.72
C LYS A 425 14.09 13.31 33.60
N GLU A 426 15.01 13.16 34.55
CA GLU A 426 15.86 11.96 34.71
C GLU A 426 15.00 10.70 34.87
N ARG A 427 14.13 10.65 35.88
CA ARG A 427 13.23 9.51 36.12
C ARG A 427 12.30 9.19 34.94
N LEU A 428 11.83 10.20 34.21
CA LEU A 428 11.05 10.00 32.99
C LEU A 428 11.87 9.38 31.86
N SER A 429 13.13 9.83 31.68
CA SER A 429 14.06 9.24 30.70
C SER A 429 14.39 7.78 31.05
N ASP A 430 14.74 7.52 32.30
CA ASP A 430 15.07 6.19 32.82
C ASP A 430 13.89 5.23 32.66
N ARG A 431 12.68 5.64 33.05
CA ARG A 431 11.46 4.83 32.92
C ARG A 431 11.09 4.56 31.47
N ARG A 432 11.19 5.56 30.58
CA ARG A 432 11.02 5.37 29.13
C ARG A 432 12.04 4.39 28.56
N GLN A 433 13.31 4.51 28.94
CA GLN A 433 14.39 3.64 28.48
C GLN A 433 14.23 2.20 29.01
N GLN A 434 13.85 2.02 30.27
CA GLN A 434 13.49 0.72 30.85
C GLN A 434 12.32 0.06 30.12
N LEU A 435 11.32 0.84 29.70
CA LEU A 435 10.17 0.34 28.94
C LEU A 435 10.49 0.08 27.46
N GLY A 436 11.60 0.62 26.93
CA GLY A 436 12.07 0.43 25.56
C GLY A 436 11.35 1.29 24.51
N ILE A 437 10.74 2.41 24.91
CA ILE A 437 9.90 3.26 24.05
C ILE A 437 10.77 4.33 23.37
N ASP A 438 10.58 4.58 22.07
CA ASP A 438 11.29 5.65 21.35
C ASP A 438 11.04 7.04 21.95
N SER A 439 12.08 7.86 21.97
CA SER A 439 12.04 9.20 22.56
C SER A 439 11.25 10.21 21.71
N ASN A 440 11.34 10.14 20.38
CA ASN A 440 10.64 11.08 19.51
C ASN A 440 9.14 10.79 19.46
N PHE A 441 8.78 9.51 19.32
CA PHE A 441 7.40 9.05 19.44
C PHE A 441 6.80 9.46 20.80
N TYR A 442 7.49 9.16 21.90
CA TYR A 442 7.01 9.46 23.24
C TYR A 442 6.78 10.96 23.45
N ILE A 443 7.74 11.83 23.09
CA ILE A 443 7.57 13.29 23.19
C ILE A 443 6.37 13.77 22.38
N ASN A 444 6.16 13.25 21.16
CA ASN A 444 5.01 13.60 20.31
C ASN A 444 3.67 13.12 20.91
N LEU A 445 3.64 11.95 21.54
CA LEU A 445 2.47 11.42 22.25
C LEU A 445 2.11 12.28 23.48
N VAL A 446 3.11 12.62 24.30
CA VAL A 446 2.90 13.49 25.49
C VAL A 446 2.43 14.88 25.05
N ASN A 447 3.05 15.47 24.02
CA ASN A 447 2.61 16.73 23.44
C ASN A 447 1.14 16.68 22.99
N GLN A 448 0.73 15.64 22.26
CA GLN A 448 -0.67 15.50 21.82
C GLN A 448 -1.63 15.52 23.02
N VAL A 449 -1.41 14.64 24.01
CA VAL A 449 -2.29 14.50 25.17
C VAL A 449 -2.27 15.74 26.05
N PHE A 450 -1.14 16.42 26.19
CA PHE A 450 -1.00 17.66 26.94
C PHE A 450 -1.79 18.82 26.31
N TRP A 451 -1.71 18.99 24.98
CA TRP A 451 -2.47 20.03 24.27
C TRP A 451 -3.95 19.70 24.06
N ASP A 452 -4.33 18.42 24.06
CA ASP A 452 -5.74 18.00 24.11
C ASP A 452 -6.37 18.24 25.50
N ARG A 453 -5.57 18.20 26.58
CA ARG A 453 -5.97 18.63 27.93
C ARG A 453 -5.99 20.15 28.10
N ASN A 454 -5.12 20.87 27.39
CA ASN A 454 -4.99 22.33 27.46
C ASN A 454 -5.23 23.03 26.09
N PRO A 455 -6.47 23.05 25.55
CA PRO A 455 -6.74 23.56 24.20
C PRO A 455 -6.37 25.04 24.01
N SER A 456 -6.45 25.86 25.06
CA SER A 456 -6.08 27.29 25.04
C SER A 456 -4.58 27.54 24.86
N LEU A 457 -3.73 26.53 25.04
CA LEU A 457 -2.28 26.61 24.88
C LEU A 457 -1.78 25.91 23.59
N ARG A 458 -2.69 25.35 22.79
CA ARG A 458 -2.35 24.54 21.60
C ARG A 458 -1.55 25.36 20.59
N GLY A 459 -0.35 24.89 20.27
CA GLY A 459 0.59 25.56 19.37
C GLY A 459 1.61 26.50 20.04
N ARG A 460 1.54 26.68 21.37
CA ARG A 460 2.57 27.39 22.14
C ARG A 460 3.79 26.50 22.37
N THR A 461 5.00 27.05 22.20
CA THR A 461 6.24 26.43 22.69
C THR A 461 6.42 26.79 24.17
N LEU A 462 6.69 25.80 25.02
CA LEU A 462 7.11 26.04 26.40
C LEU A 462 8.58 26.51 26.40
N SER A 463 8.88 27.57 27.12
CA SER A 463 10.24 28.03 27.36
C SER A 463 10.98 27.13 28.36
N ASN A 464 12.28 27.33 28.50
CA ASN A 464 13.08 26.76 29.60
C ASN A 464 13.12 27.69 30.83
N GLY A 465 12.49 28.86 30.77
CA GLY A 465 12.49 29.87 31.85
C GLY A 465 11.55 29.52 33.01
N PRO A 466 11.63 30.24 34.15
CA PRO A 466 10.76 30.01 35.30
C PRO A 466 9.27 30.26 34.99
N GLU A 467 8.96 31.09 33.99
CA GLU A 467 7.59 31.41 33.57
C GLU A 467 6.78 30.20 33.08
N ASP A 468 7.45 29.13 32.64
CA ASP A 468 6.82 27.88 32.20
C ASP A 468 7.09 26.68 33.11
N GLU A 469 7.76 26.83 34.26
CA GLU A 469 8.10 25.68 35.13
C GLU A 469 6.86 24.90 35.60
N SER A 470 5.74 25.60 35.84
CA SER A 470 4.45 24.99 36.19
C SER A 470 3.87 24.14 35.05
N LEU A 471 3.90 24.65 33.81
CA LEU A 471 3.41 23.95 32.63
C LEU A 471 4.34 22.80 32.22
N ARG A 472 5.67 22.95 32.39
CA ARG A 472 6.61 21.84 32.24
C ARG A 472 6.40 20.76 33.30
N ALA A 473 6.02 21.11 34.53
CA ALA A 473 5.67 20.12 35.56
C ALA A 473 4.35 19.38 35.26
N GLU A 474 3.37 20.02 34.64
CA GLU A 474 2.14 19.37 34.17
C GLU A 474 2.38 18.49 32.94
N TRP A 475 3.28 18.92 32.05
CA TRP A 475 3.81 18.10 30.95
C TRP A 475 4.53 16.86 31.49
N ASP A 476 5.47 17.03 32.44
CA ASP A 476 6.19 15.93 33.12
C ASP A 476 5.21 14.95 33.79
N LYS A 477 4.12 15.44 34.38
CA LYS A 477 3.06 14.61 34.96
C LYS A 477 2.31 13.81 33.89
N THR A 478 1.89 14.46 32.81
CA THR A 478 1.22 13.81 31.66
C THR A 478 2.12 12.76 31.02
N ALA A 479 3.44 13.03 30.97
CA ALA A 479 4.47 12.09 30.55
C ALA A 479 4.50 10.83 31.45
N SER A 480 4.55 11.03 32.76
CA SER A 480 4.54 9.92 33.74
C SER A 480 3.25 9.08 33.67
N GLU A 481 2.09 9.73 33.54
CA GLU A 481 0.80 9.03 33.39
C GLU A 481 0.78 8.14 32.14
N LEU A 482 1.38 8.60 31.03
CA LEU A 482 1.47 7.84 29.79
C LEU A 482 2.44 6.65 29.87
N LEU A 483 3.57 6.76 30.56
CA LEU A 483 4.48 5.62 30.74
C LEU A 483 3.80 4.48 31.52
N GLU A 484 3.01 4.79 32.55
CA GLU A 484 2.28 3.77 33.31
C GLU A 484 1.07 3.22 32.55
N LYS A 485 0.39 4.02 31.71
CA LYS A 485 -0.62 3.50 30.75
C LYS A 485 -0.01 2.57 29.68
N LEU A 486 1.26 2.77 29.31
CA LEU A 486 1.97 1.97 28.29
C LEU A 486 2.73 0.76 28.87
N ALA A 487 3.04 0.75 30.17
CA ALA A 487 3.79 -0.31 30.83
C ALA A 487 3.17 -1.74 30.70
N PRO A 488 1.84 -1.94 30.65
CA PRO A 488 1.24 -3.26 30.45
C PRO A 488 1.46 -3.87 29.05
N LEU A 489 1.76 -3.06 28.03
CA LEU A 489 2.02 -3.55 26.67
C LEU A 489 3.29 -4.40 26.62
N SER A 490 3.32 -5.39 25.74
CA SER A 490 4.46 -6.30 25.57
C SER A 490 5.72 -5.55 25.16
N SER A 491 6.89 -6.06 25.58
CA SER A 491 8.19 -5.40 25.31
C SER A 491 8.42 -5.14 23.82
N LYS A 492 8.06 -6.12 22.96
CA LYS A 492 8.11 -6.02 21.50
C LYS A 492 7.20 -4.89 20.99
N THR A 493 5.97 -4.82 21.50
CA THR A 493 5.01 -3.78 21.10
C THR A 493 5.48 -2.39 21.51
N ARG A 494 5.99 -2.21 22.75
CA ARG A 494 6.53 -0.92 23.22
C ARG A 494 7.71 -0.42 22.39
N GLN A 495 8.55 -1.33 21.91
CA GLN A 495 9.66 -1.03 20.99
C GLN A 495 9.22 -0.69 19.56
N GLN A 496 7.98 -0.99 19.18
CA GLN A 496 7.42 -0.68 17.85
C GLN A 496 6.52 0.56 17.83
N LEU A 497 6.16 1.12 18.98
CA LEU A 497 5.39 2.37 19.08
C LEU A 497 6.09 3.52 18.33
N GLY A 498 5.39 4.11 17.37
CA GLY A 498 5.94 5.12 16.45
C GLY A 498 6.29 4.58 15.06
N THR A 499 6.33 3.26 14.86
CA THR A 499 6.68 2.63 13.58
C THR A 499 5.54 1.83 12.94
N TYR A 500 4.38 1.69 13.59
CA TYR A 500 3.23 0.96 13.03
C TYR A 500 2.62 1.73 11.84
N THR A 501 2.39 1.04 10.71
CA THR A 501 1.80 1.62 9.50
C THR A 501 0.48 0.95 9.12
N SER A 502 -0.15 1.36 8.00
CA SER A 502 -1.25 0.58 7.41
C SER A 502 -0.84 -0.83 6.98
N ALA A 503 0.44 -1.07 6.65
CA ALA A 503 0.93 -2.37 6.24
C ALA A 503 1.01 -3.37 7.41
N GLU A 504 1.27 -2.92 8.63
CA GLU A 504 1.10 -3.72 9.85
C GLU A 504 -0.34 -4.20 9.98
N ARG A 505 -1.33 -3.30 9.82
CA ARG A 505 -2.76 -3.66 9.86
C ARG A 505 -3.10 -4.72 8.81
N ASP A 506 -2.68 -4.54 7.56
CA ASP A 506 -2.93 -5.51 6.48
C ASP A 506 -2.23 -6.86 6.75
N ARG A 507 -1.00 -6.86 7.29
CA ARG A 507 -0.32 -8.08 7.76
C ARG A 507 -1.12 -8.79 8.85
N TRP A 508 -1.69 -8.04 9.79
CA TRP A 508 -2.49 -8.63 10.87
C TRP A 508 -3.79 -9.26 10.37
N LYS A 509 -4.47 -8.66 9.37
CA LYS A 509 -5.59 -9.30 8.66
C LYS A 509 -5.16 -10.69 8.14
N VAL A 510 -3.99 -10.78 7.49
CA VAL A 510 -3.43 -12.04 6.98
C VAL A 510 -3.19 -13.05 8.11
N GLU A 511 -2.56 -12.64 9.22
CA GLU A 511 -2.23 -13.55 10.32
C GLU A 511 -3.46 -14.15 11.03
N VAL A 512 -4.52 -13.36 11.27
CA VAL A 512 -5.76 -13.94 11.86
C VAL A 512 -6.53 -14.80 10.86
N ASN A 513 -6.57 -14.42 9.58
CA ASN A 513 -7.25 -15.20 8.55
C ASN A 513 -6.68 -16.63 8.41
N LYS A 514 -5.37 -16.84 8.67
CA LYS A 514 -4.74 -18.18 8.67
C LYS A 514 -5.38 -19.16 9.66
N ILE A 515 -6.08 -18.68 10.68
CA ILE A 515 -6.77 -19.52 11.68
C ILE A 515 -8.30 -19.49 11.56
N ASN A 516 -8.84 -18.88 10.50
CA ASN A 516 -10.27 -18.61 10.27
C ASN A 516 -10.87 -17.62 11.29
N VAL A 517 -10.13 -16.56 11.60
CA VAL A 517 -10.61 -15.39 12.36
C VAL A 517 -10.47 -14.16 11.47
N GLY A 518 -11.55 -13.39 11.32
CA GLY A 518 -11.59 -12.16 10.53
C GLY A 518 -10.96 -10.98 11.25
N SER A 519 -10.68 -9.91 10.51
CA SER A 519 -10.06 -8.72 11.08
C SER A 519 -10.97 -7.91 12.01
N SER A 520 -12.29 -8.03 11.88
CA SER A 520 -13.24 -7.39 12.80
C SER A 520 -13.00 -7.92 14.22
N SER A 521 -13.07 -9.23 14.42
CA SER A 521 -12.81 -9.90 15.71
C SER A 521 -11.44 -9.56 16.35
N LEU A 522 -10.44 -9.21 15.53
CA LEU A 522 -9.15 -8.69 16.03
C LEU A 522 -9.26 -7.23 16.50
N TYR A 523 -9.98 -6.39 15.76
CA TYR A 523 -10.17 -4.98 16.08
C TYR A 523 -11.12 -4.80 17.28
N ASP A 524 -12.22 -5.55 17.39
CA ASP A 524 -13.08 -5.61 18.59
C ASP A 524 -12.25 -5.80 19.88
N LEU A 525 -11.33 -6.78 19.88
CA LEU A 525 -10.42 -7.04 21.01
C LEU A 525 -9.40 -5.91 21.23
N GLY A 526 -8.90 -5.30 20.16
CA GLY A 526 -7.96 -4.19 20.21
C GLY A 526 -8.59 -2.90 20.74
N ASP A 527 -9.80 -2.58 20.29
CA ASP A 527 -10.60 -1.43 20.72
C ASP A 527 -11.06 -1.59 22.17
N ALA A 528 -11.53 -2.78 22.58
CA ALA A 528 -11.84 -3.05 23.98
C ALA A 528 -10.61 -2.84 24.90
N ALA A 529 -9.45 -3.36 24.50
CA ALA A 529 -8.21 -3.21 25.25
C ALA A 529 -7.75 -1.74 25.32
N PHE A 530 -7.67 -1.07 24.17
CA PHE A 530 -7.26 0.33 24.08
C PHE A 530 -8.21 1.27 24.83
N LEU A 531 -9.53 1.14 24.63
CA LEU A 531 -10.54 2.01 25.26
C LEU A 531 -10.76 1.72 26.75
N SER A 532 -10.25 0.60 27.29
CA SER A 532 -10.17 0.38 28.73
C SER A 532 -9.09 1.26 29.40
N VAL A 533 -8.00 1.54 28.67
CA VAL A 533 -6.86 2.35 29.13
C VAL A 533 -6.99 3.81 28.70
N PHE A 534 -7.65 4.08 27.56
CA PHE A 534 -7.90 5.41 26.99
C PHE A 534 -9.40 5.65 26.69
N PRO A 535 -10.30 5.54 27.69
CA PRO A 535 -11.74 5.78 27.50
C PRO A 535 -12.05 7.17 26.95
N GLU A 536 -11.16 8.15 27.19
CA GLU A 536 -11.22 9.51 26.64
C GLU A 536 -11.10 9.60 25.10
N GLN A 537 -10.79 8.49 24.41
CA GLN A 537 -10.68 8.42 22.95
C GLN A 537 -11.90 7.79 22.25
N ARG A 538 -12.89 7.29 23.01
CA ARG A 538 -14.11 6.69 22.43
C ARG A 538 -14.85 7.70 21.53
N GLY A 539 -15.11 7.32 20.28
CA GLY A 539 -15.85 8.14 19.31
C GLY A 539 -15.03 9.26 18.64
N LYS A 540 -13.70 9.29 18.78
CA LYS A 540 -12.81 10.25 18.09
C LYS A 540 -12.07 9.58 16.93
N ASP A 541 -11.80 10.31 15.84
CA ASP A 541 -10.77 9.88 14.88
C ASP A 541 -9.38 10.22 15.41
N PHE A 542 -8.70 9.19 15.92
CA PHE A 542 -7.37 9.28 16.49
C PHE A 542 -6.32 8.46 15.71
N LEU A 543 -6.72 7.75 14.65
CA LEU A 543 -5.86 6.76 13.96
C LEU A 543 -4.71 7.38 13.17
N SER A 544 -4.84 8.67 12.81
CA SER A 544 -3.82 9.49 12.16
C SER A 544 -2.91 10.25 13.14
N GLN A 545 -3.22 10.21 14.44
CA GLN A 545 -2.55 10.97 15.51
C GLN A 545 -1.52 10.07 16.25
N PRO A 546 -0.56 10.64 17.01
CA PRO A 546 0.39 9.85 17.80
C PRO A 546 -0.25 8.77 18.69
N ILE A 547 -1.38 9.06 19.35
CA ILE A 547 -2.13 8.07 20.16
C ILE A 547 -2.63 6.87 19.33
N GLY A 548 -2.82 7.03 18.01
CA GLY A 548 -3.14 5.92 17.11
C GLY A 548 -2.08 4.81 17.14
N GLN A 549 -0.80 5.15 17.29
CA GLN A 549 0.28 4.15 17.46
C GLN A 549 0.09 3.27 18.70
N VAL A 550 -0.51 3.83 19.76
CA VAL A 550 -0.82 3.09 20.98
C VAL A 550 -1.95 2.09 20.73
N TRP A 551 -2.99 2.49 19.99
CA TRP A 551 -4.03 1.56 19.53
C TRP A 551 -3.47 0.44 18.66
N TYR A 552 -2.59 0.76 17.69
CA TYR A 552 -1.85 -0.25 16.92
C TYR A 552 -1.10 -1.22 17.86
N GLY A 553 -0.48 -0.72 18.93
CA GLY A 553 0.16 -1.55 19.95
C GLY A 553 -0.78 -2.53 20.66
N PHE A 554 -1.96 -2.08 21.09
CA PHE A 554 -2.97 -2.98 21.68
C PHE A 554 -3.43 -4.05 20.69
N VAL A 555 -3.68 -3.70 19.42
CA VAL A 555 -4.04 -4.67 18.37
C VAL A 555 -2.89 -5.68 18.10
N SER A 556 -1.63 -5.25 18.17
CA SER A 556 -0.43 -6.09 18.03
C SER A 556 -0.34 -7.15 19.15
N ASP A 557 -0.66 -6.78 20.38
CA ASP A 557 -0.69 -7.71 21.53
C ASP A 557 -1.91 -8.64 21.48
N GLN A 558 -3.09 -8.15 21.06
CA GLN A 558 -4.28 -8.99 20.88
C GLN A 558 -4.14 -10.00 19.74
N LEU A 559 -3.52 -9.62 18.61
CA LEU A 559 -3.11 -10.57 17.57
C LEU A 559 -2.24 -11.69 18.16
N SER A 560 -1.26 -11.32 18.99
CA SER A 560 -0.35 -12.27 19.61
C SER A 560 -1.10 -13.24 20.55
N ALA A 561 -2.10 -12.76 21.29
CA ALA A 561 -2.97 -13.59 22.13
C ALA A 561 -3.93 -14.50 21.35
N ILE A 562 -4.45 -14.04 20.20
CA ILE A 562 -5.28 -14.83 19.28
C ILE A 562 -4.46 -15.97 18.67
N LEU A 563 -3.26 -15.68 18.15
CA LEU A 563 -2.34 -16.67 17.58
C LEU A 563 -1.86 -17.68 18.63
N ALA A 564 -1.58 -17.22 19.85
CA ALA A 564 -1.22 -18.07 20.99
C ALA A 564 -2.41 -18.87 21.59
N ARG A 565 -3.62 -18.73 21.03
CA ARG A 565 -4.85 -19.41 21.47
C ARG A 565 -5.32 -19.06 22.89
N SER A 566 -4.80 -18.00 23.50
CA SER A 566 -5.27 -17.51 24.81
C SER A 566 -6.54 -16.68 24.66
N ALA A 567 -6.58 -15.78 23.68
CA ALA A 567 -7.74 -14.96 23.33
C ALA A 567 -8.64 -15.57 22.23
N PHE A 568 -8.42 -16.84 21.85
CA PHE A 568 -9.16 -17.51 20.78
C PHE A 568 -9.54 -18.95 21.16
N GLN A 569 -10.72 -19.42 20.74
CA GLN A 569 -11.13 -20.81 20.87
C GLN A 569 -12.02 -21.29 19.71
N LYS A 570 -11.58 -22.33 18.98
CA LYS A 570 -12.45 -23.02 18.01
C LYS A 570 -13.45 -23.91 18.74
N LEU A 571 -14.72 -23.78 18.39
CA LEU A 571 -15.81 -24.62 18.85
C LEU A 571 -16.03 -25.78 17.88
N VAL A 572 -16.32 -26.94 18.44
CA VAL A 572 -16.69 -28.18 17.74
C VAL A 572 -17.86 -28.77 18.51
N PHE A 573 -19.00 -28.97 17.84
CA PHE A 573 -20.16 -29.62 18.45
C PHE A 573 -19.87 -31.10 18.66
N ASP A 574 -20.30 -31.63 19.80
CA ASP A 574 -20.11 -33.03 20.14
C ASP A 574 -21.10 -33.90 19.33
N GLN A 575 -20.82 -35.19 19.12
CA GLN A 575 -21.57 -35.99 18.14
C GLN A 575 -23.07 -36.10 18.51
N GLY A 576 -23.93 -35.49 17.68
CA GLY A 576 -25.38 -35.42 17.90
C GLY A 576 -25.87 -34.23 18.74
N ALA A 577 -24.97 -33.39 19.26
CA ALA A 577 -25.34 -32.17 19.98
C ALA A 577 -25.63 -31.02 18.99
N THR A 578 -26.79 -30.38 19.11
CA THR A 578 -27.11 -29.14 18.38
C THR A 578 -26.51 -27.89 19.02
N GLY A 579 -26.08 -27.95 20.29
CA GLY A 579 -25.61 -26.80 21.04
C GLY A 579 -24.27 -27.01 21.75
N LYS A 580 -23.57 -25.90 22.03
CA LYS A 580 -22.38 -25.86 22.89
C LYS A 580 -22.39 -24.60 23.76
N THR A 581 -21.98 -24.76 25.02
CA THR A 581 -21.85 -23.64 25.98
C THR A 581 -20.39 -23.51 26.41
N VAL A 582 -19.92 -22.27 26.51
CA VAL A 582 -18.60 -21.89 27.03
C VAL A 582 -18.76 -20.77 28.05
N SER A 583 -17.85 -20.69 29.02
CA SER A 583 -17.87 -19.63 30.05
C SER A 583 -16.46 -19.25 30.47
N GLY A 584 -16.32 -18.12 31.16
CA GLY A 584 -15.05 -17.65 31.69
C GLY A 584 -15.19 -16.27 32.36
N VAL A 585 -14.05 -15.68 32.72
CA VAL A 585 -13.96 -14.35 33.32
C VAL A 585 -13.11 -13.46 32.43
N LEU A 586 -13.68 -12.35 31.94
CA LEU A 586 -12.94 -11.33 31.21
C LEU A 586 -12.38 -10.29 32.19
N GLN A 587 -11.09 -10.01 32.09
CA GLN A 587 -10.47 -8.85 32.75
C GLN A 587 -10.92 -7.54 32.08
N PRO A 588 -10.76 -6.37 32.73
CA PRO A 588 -11.01 -5.08 32.08
C PRO A 588 -10.28 -4.94 30.74
N GLY A 589 -11.02 -4.61 29.67
CA GLY A 589 -10.47 -4.50 28.31
C GLY A 589 -10.07 -5.82 27.65
N ALA A 590 -10.27 -6.98 28.30
CA ALA A 590 -10.02 -8.27 27.69
C ALA A 590 -11.23 -8.73 26.85
N GLY A 591 -10.95 -9.54 25.84
CA GLY A 591 -11.96 -10.23 25.05
C GLY A 591 -11.54 -11.64 24.66
N LYS A 592 -12.46 -12.39 24.07
CA LYS A 592 -12.21 -13.71 23.51
C LYS A 592 -13.01 -13.93 22.23
N VAL A 593 -12.32 -14.41 21.19
CA VAL A 593 -12.91 -14.82 19.92
C VAL A 593 -13.25 -16.29 19.96
N PHE A 594 -14.49 -16.64 19.64
CA PHE A 594 -14.93 -18.00 19.36
C PHE A 594 -15.26 -18.15 17.88
N ILE A 595 -14.98 -19.31 17.30
CA ILE A 595 -15.45 -19.64 15.94
C ILE A 595 -16.15 -20.99 15.91
N ALA A 596 -17.24 -21.11 15.16
CA ALA A 596 -17.92 -22.38 14.92
C ALA A 596 -18.11 -22.62 13.42
N GLY A 597 -17.83 -23.84 12.96
CA GLY A 597 -18.07 -24.23 11.57
C GLY A 597 -19.55 -24.58 11.40
N LEU A 598 -20.30 -23.73 10.70
CA LEU A 598 -21.74 -23.85 10.51
C LEU A 598 -22.09 -23.85 9.00
N ALA A 599 -23.24 -24.42 8.68
CA ALA A 599 -23.73 -24.56 7.32
C ALA A 599 -24.82 -23.53 6.99
N LYS A 600 -24.98 -23.24 5.70
CA LYS A 600 -26.06 -22.41 5.18
C LYS A 600 -27.43 -23.06 5.48
N ASP A 601 -28.43 -22.21 5.67
CA ASP A 601 -29.84 -22.55 5.89
C ASP A 601 -30.13 -23.28 7.23
N GLN A 602 -29.10 -23.53 8.05
CA GLN A 602 -29.24 -23.83 9.48
C GLN A 602 -29.89 -22.65 10.23
N SER A 603 -30.57 -22.97 11.33
CA SER A 603 -31.08 -21.98 12.28
C SER A 603 -30.09 -21.87 13.44
N LEU A 604 -29.53 -20.67 13.63
CA LEU A 604 -28.67 -20.31 14.75
C LEU A 604 -29.52 -19.65 15.84
N GLU A 605 -29.44 -20.17 17.06
CA GLU A 605 -29.81 -19.45 18.29
C GLU A 605 -28.55 -19.23 19.14
N LEU A 606 -28.40 -18.05 19.69
CA LEU A 606 -27.26 -17.67 20.53
C LEU A 606 -27.77 -16.89 21.74
N LYS A 607 -27.21 -17.23 22.91
CA LYS A 607 -27.48 -16.55 24.18
C LYS A 607 -26.20 -16.31 24.95
N LEU A 608 -25.89 -15.04 25.21
CA LEU A 608 -24.90 -14.60 26.18
C LEU A 608 -25.59 -14.39 27.53
N GLN A 609 -24.86 -14.64 28.61
CA GLN A 609 -25.20 -14.27 29.98
C GLN A 609 -23.99 -13.57 30.56
N GLY A 610 -24.19 -12.37 31.09
CA GLY A 610 -23.16 -11.51 31.66
C GLY A 610 -23.77 -10.19 32.12
N ASN A 611 -22.95 -9.26 32.61
CA ASN A 611 -23.42 -7.90 32.86
C ASN A 611 -23.46 -7.08 31.54
N SER A 612 -24.15 -5.94 31.54
CA SER A 612 -24.33 -5.08 30.35
C SER A 612 -23.05 -4.41 29.83
N GLN A 613 -21.90 -4.60 30.49
CA GLN A 613 -20.59 -4.14 30.03
C GLN A 613 -19.82 -5.24 29.27
N VAL A 614 -20.31 -6.49 29.27
CA VAL A 614 -19.85 -7.53 28.33
C VAL A 614 -20.62 -7.33 27.02
N LEU A 615 -19.90 -6.99 25.96
CA LEU A 615 -20.47 -6.79 24.62
C LEU A 615 -20.31 -8.06 23.77
N LEU A 616 -21.17 -8.17 22.76
CA LEU A 616 -21.23 -9.29 21.83
C LEU A 616 -21.19 -8.81 20.37
N SER A 617 -20.25 -9.35 19.60
CA SER A 617 -20.25 -9.26 18.12
C SER A 617 -20.43 -10.63 17.50
N VAL A 618 -21.09 -10.70 16.34
CA VAL A 618 -21.35 -11.92 15.59
C VAL A 618 -21.19 -11.67 14.09
N TYR A 619 -20.21 -12.33 13.47
CA TYR A 619 -19.80 -12.10 12.08
C TYR A 619 -19.95 -13.36 11.22
N SER A 620 -20.30 -13.17 9.94
CA SER A 620 -20.38 -14.27 8.96
C SER A 620 -19.00 -14.69 8.42
N PRO A 621 -18.86 -15.91 7.85
CA PRO A 621 -17.61 -16.41 7.27
C PRO A 621 -16.97 -15.52 6.21
N SER A 622 -17.75 -14.71 5.49
CA SER A 622 -17.25 -13.73 4.52
C SER A 622 -16.83 -12.39 5.12
N GLY A 623 -17.15 -12.14 6.40
CA GLY A 623 -17.05 -10.84 7.06
C GLY A 623 -18.05 -9.78 6.55
N LYS A 624 -18.87 -10.08 5.53
CA LYS A 624 -19.80 -9.11 4.92
C LYS A 624 -21.04 -8.87 5.75
N ILE A 625 -21.48 -9.86 6.54
CA ILE A 625 -22.71 -9.78 7.33
C ILE A 625 -22.32 -9.73 8.82
N LYS A 626 -22.65 -8.60 9.45
CA LYS A 626 -22.57 -8.40 10.89
C LYS A 626 -23.97 -8.60 11.46
N PHE A 627 -24.19 -9.65 12.23
CA PHE A 627 -25.47 -9.89 12.90
C PHE A 627 -25.57 -9.08 14.20
N LEU A 628 -24.43 -8.91 14.88
CA LEU A 628 -24.20 -8.01 16.01
C LEU A 628 -22.77 -7.46 15.89
N GLU A 629 -22.55 -6.24 16.37
CA GLU A 629 -21.23 -5.57 16.45
C GLU A 629 -21.25 -4.69 17.71
N ASP A 630 -20.27 -4.86 18.61
CA ASP A 630 -20.15 -4.16 19.91
C ASP A 630 -21.46 -4.13 20.73
N SER A 631 -22.29 -5.16 20.61
CA SER A 631 -23.69 -5.06 21.05
C SER A 631 -23.89 -5.39 22.52
N THR A 632 -24.72 -4.60 23.20
CA THR A 632 -25.31 -4.95 24.50
C THR A 632 -26.46 -5.96 24.37
N GLN A 633 -26.85 -6.36 23.14
CA GLN A 633 -27.87 -7.38 22.92
C GLN A 633 -27.30 -8.76 23.16
N HIS A 634 -27.74 -9.43 24.23
CA HIS A 634 -27.23 -10.74 24.67
C HIS A 634 -27.92 -11.95 24.02
N SER A 635 -28.68 -11.77 22.94
CA SER A 635 -29.30 -12.89 22.22
C SER A 635 -29.46 -12.62 20.73
N LEU A 636 -29.40 -13.69 19.92
CA LEU A 636 -29.62 -13.66 18.48
C LEU A 636 -30.35 -14.94 18.05
N SER A 637 -31.32 -14.82 17.14
CA SER A 637 -31.90 -15.96 16.43
C SER A 637 -32.01 -15.61 14.95
N THR A 638 -31.45 -16.44 14.08
CA THR A 638 -31.40 -16.18 12.63
C THR A 638 -31.20 -17.46 11.82
N LYS A 639 -31.57 -17.46 10.55
CA LYS A 639 -31.05 -18.44 9.59
C LYS A 639 -29.69 -18.00 9.06
N LEU A 640 -28.84 -18.97 8.70
CA LEU A 640 -27.47 -18.75 8.26
C LEU A 640 -27.38 -18.60 6.73
N PRO A 641 -26.87 -17.47 6.20
CA PRO A 641 -26.80 -17.23 4.75
C PRO A 641 -25.59 -17.85 4.05
N GLU A 642 -24.55 -18.22 4.80
CA GLU A 642 -23.24 -18.67 4.30
C GLU A 642 -22.81 -20.00 4.95
N ASN A 643 -21.97 -20.77 4.26
CA ASN A 643 -21.24 -21.90 4.85
C ASN A 643 -19.86 -21.42 5.32
N GLY A 644 -19.40 -21.84 6.51
CA GLY A 644 -18.03 -21.59 6.95
C GLY A 644 -17.89 -21.37 8.45
N PHE A 645 -16.82 -20.69 8.87
CA PHE A 645 -16.61 -20.32 10.27
C PHE A 645 -17.30 -19.00 10.61
N TYR A 646 -18.38 -19.08 11.40
CA TYR A 646 -19.00 -17.90 12.01
C TYR A 646 -18.21 -17.53 13.25
N GLU A 647 -18.07 -16.23 13.49
CA GLU A 647 -17.29 -15.67 14.57
C GLU A 647 -18.21 -15.08 15.65
N PHE A 648 -17.88 -15.33 16.91
CA PHE A 648 -18.61 -14.82 18.07
C PHE A 648 -17.59 -14.21 19.02
N VAL A 649 -17.66 -12.91 19.22
CA VAL A 649 -16.67 -12.15 19.99
C VAL A 649 -17.32 -11.64 21.26
N VAL A 650 -16.69 -11.90 22.41
CA VAL A 650 -17.10 -11.31 23.69
C VAL A 650 -15.98 -10.41 24.20
N VAL A 651 -16.31 -9.17 24.56
CA VAL A 651 -15.36 -8.17 25.07
C VAL A 651 -15.88 -7.50 26.35
N SER A 652 -14.99 -7.18 27.29
CA SER A 652 -15.35 -6.52 28.54
C SER A 652 -14.99 -5.03 28.53
N THR A 653 -16.02 -4.19 28.60
CA THR A 653 -15.89 -2.74 28.85
C THR A 653 -15.97 -2.39 30.35
N ALA A 654 -16.02 -3.39 31.23
CA ALA A 654 -16.10 -3.20 32.68
C ALA A 654 -14.75 -2.76 33.26
N SER A 655 -14.79 -1.93 34.32
CA SER A 655 -13.61 -1.54 35.10
C SER A 655 -13.22 -2.57 36.18
N LYS A 656 -13.87 -3.73 36.18
CA LYS A 656 -13.65 -4.88 37.08
C LYS A 656 -13.77 -6.16 36.25
N PRO A 657 -13.24 -7.31 36.72
CA PRO A 657 -13.47 -8.60 36.07
C PRO A 657 -14.98 -8.88 35.90
N ALA A 658 -15.35 -9.46 34.77
CA ALA A 658 -16.73 -9.75 34.41
C ALA A 658 -16.87 -11.21 33.96
N ASP A 659 -17.74 -11.96 34.63
CA ASP A 659 -18.10 -13.32 34.23
C ASP A 659 -18.98 -13.32 32.97
N TYR A 660 -18.80 -14.32 32.12
CA TYR A 660 -19.67 -14.58 30.98
C TYR A 660 -19.95 -16.07 30.78
N GLN A 661 -21.13 -16.37 30.23
CA GLN A 661 -21.48 -17.68 29.66
C GLN A 661 -22.15 -17.47 28.30
N LEU A 662 -21.57 -18.05 27.25
CA LEU A 662 -22.04 -17.99 25.87
C LEU A 662 -22.52 -19.37 25.44
N THR A 663 -23.81 -19.48 25.13
CA THR A 663 -24.45 -20.67 24.55
C THR A 663 -24.72 -20.41 23.07
N ILE A 664 -24.34 -21.36 22.21
CA ILE A 664 -24.54 -21.32 20.76
C ILE A 664 -25.22 -22.64 20.36
N THR A 665 -26.37 -22.54 19.71
CA THR A 665 -27.16 -23.67 19.19
C THR A 665 -27.35 -23.51 17.69
N ALA A 666 -27.08 -24.56 16.92
CA ALA A 666 -27.23 -24.58 15.48
C ALA A 666 -28.00 -25.84 15.04
N GLU A 667 -29.17 -25.65 14.46
CA GLU A 667 -30.04 -26.74 14.02
C GLU A 667 -30.16 -26.78 12.50
N ASN A 668 -30.08 -27.99 11.93
CA ASN A 668 -30.38 -28.20 10.51
C ASN A 668 -31.86 -27.88 10.23
N PRO A 669 -32.20 -27.33 9.05
CA PRO A 669 -33.60 -27.12 8.69
C PRO A 669 -34.34 -28.45 8.73
N THR A 670 -35.46 -28.49 9.48
CA THR A 670 -36.30 -29.69 9.58
C THR A 670 -36.71 -30.13 8.17
N PRO A 671 -36.52 -31.41 7.78
CA PRO A 671 -37.02 -31.87 6.50
C PRO A 671 -38.55 -31.68 6.46
N PRO A 672 -39.12 -31.29 5.31
CA PRO A 672 -40.57 -31.15 5.20
C PRO A 672 -41.25 -32.47 5.59
N PRO A 673 -42.40 -32.44 6.29
CA PRO A 673 -43.10 -33.66 6.68
C PRO A 673 -43.39 -34.49 5.43
N SER A 674 -42.91 -35.74 5.43
CA SER A 674 -43.12 -36.66 4.30
C SER A 674 -44.62 -36.73 3.99
N PRO A 675 -45.05 -36.55 2.73
CA PRO A 675 -46.45 -36.42 2.41
C PRO A 675 -47.22 -37.66 2.88
N THR A 676 -48.24 -37.43 3.70
CA THR A 676 -49.15 -38.50 4.14
C THR A 676 -49.69 -39.21 2.90
N PRO A 677 -49.57 -40.54 2.77
CA PRO A 677 -49.96 -41.23 1.56
C PRO A 677 -51.46 -41.05 1.32
N THR A 678 -51.80 -40.32 0.27
CA THR A 678 -53.18 -40.18 -0.21
C THR A 678 -53.75 -41.59 -0.45
N PRO A 679 -54.94 -41.93 0.08
CA PRO A 679 -55.53 -43.24 -0.14
C PRO A 679 -55.82 -43.42 -1.64
N THR A 680 -55.22 -44.46 -2.24
CA THR A 680 -55.41 -44.79 -3.66
C THR A 680 -56.87 -45.13 -3.92
N GLU A 681 -57.56 -44.32 -4.72
CA GLU A 681 -58.90 -44.66 -5.19
C GLU A 681 -58.87 -45.95 -6.05
N THR A 682 -59.85 -46.83 -5.81
CA THR A 682 -59.91 -48.12 -6.50
C THR A 682 -60.44 -47.93 -7.93
N PRO A 683 -59.74 -48.40 -8.98
CA PRO A 683 -60.17 -48.21 -10.36
C PRO A 683 -61.46 -48.98 -10.65
N THR A 684 -62.45 -48.30 -11.23
CA THR A 684 -63.71 -48.90 -11.70
C THR A 684 -63.47 -49.64 -13.03
N PRO A 685 -64.00 -50.86 -13.23
CA PRO A 685 -63.73 -51.65 -14.43
C PRO A 685 -64.41 -51.09 -15.69
N THR A 686 -63.69 -51.14 -16.82
CA THR A 686 -64.16 -50.77 -18.17
C THR A 686 -64.47 -52.04 -18.98
N PRO A 687 -65.56 -52.10 -19.78
CA PRO A 687 -66.03 -53.34 -20.42
C PRO A 687 -65.22 -53.81 -21.65
N THR A 688 -65.27 -55.12 -21.89
CA THR A 688 -64.53 -55.88 -22.92
C THR A 688 -65.16 -55.86 -24.32
N PRO A 689 -64.38 -55.68 -25.41
CA PRO A 689 -64.79 -55.99 -26.78
C PRO A 689 -64.35 -57.39 -27.27
N THR A 690 -65.09 -57.95 -28.25
CA THR A 690 -64.97 -59.33 -28.78
C THR A 690 -63.99 -59.44 -29.99
N PRO A 691 -63.30 -60.59 -30.25
CA PRO A 691 -62.19 -60.68 -31.23
C PRO A 691 -62.54 -61.32 -32.60
N THR A 692 -61.51 -61.52 -33.46
CA THR A 692 -61.41 -62.41 -34.67
C THR A 692 -61.65 -61.73 -36.05
N PRO A 693 -61.02 -62.12 -37.20
CA PRO A 693 -59.90 -63.05 -37.51
C PRO A 693 -58.68 -62.47 -38.29
N THR A 694 -57.68 -63.31 -38.55
CA THR A 694 -56.49 -63.11 -39.43
C THR A 694 -56.70 -63.68 -40.85
N PRO A 695 -55.98 -63.19 -41.88
CA PRO A 695 -55.40 -64.09 -42.91
C PRO A 695 -53.95 -63.73 -43.34
N THR A 696 -53.38 -64.45 -44.33
CA THR A 696 -51.92 -64.70 -44.50
C THR A 696 -51.37 -64.38 -45.92
N SER A 697 -50.08 -64.02 -46.04
CA SER A 697 -49.06 -64.44 -47.08
C SER A 697 -48.12 -63.36 -47.70
N THR A 698 -46.80 -63.62 -47.58
CA THR A 698 -45.66 -63.66 -48.57
C THR A 698 -45.75 -62.88 -49.93
N PRO A 699 -44.64 -62.48 -50.62
CA PRO A 699 -43.27 -63.04 -50.57
C PRO A 699 -42.03 -62.10 -50.71
N THR A 700 -40.83 -62.71 -50.81
CA THR A 700 -39.45 -62.18 -50.88
C THR A 700 -38.95 -61.83 -52.31
N PRO A 701 -37.77 -61.15 -52.44
CA PRO A 701 -36.75 -61.56 -53.42
C PRO A 701 -35.28 -61.62 -52.88
N ILE A 702 -34.34 -62.05 -53.74
CA ILE A 702 -32.97 -62.61 -53.48
C ILE A 702 -32.02 -62.06 -54.60
N GLU A 703 -30.67 -61.94 -54.58
CA GLU A 703 -29.52 -62.55 -53.84
C GLU A 703 -28.64 -61.47 -53.12
N THR A 704 -27.30 -61.39 -53.00
CA THR A 704 -26.08 -62.04 -53.55
C THR A 704 -24.95 -62.10 -52.49
N ALA A 705 -23.82 -62.83 -52.73
CA ALA A 705 -22.87 -63.26 -51.68
C ALA A 705 -21.35 -63.05 -51.93
N THR A 706 -20.56 -63.28 -50.86
CA THR A 706 -19.09 -63.58 -50.77
C THR A 706 -18.06 -62.48 -51.11
N PRO A 707 -16.76 -62.56 -50.65
CA PRO A 707 -16.12 -63.53 -49.73
C PRO A 707 -15.25 -62.95 -48.57
N THR A 708 -14.76 -63.84 -47.70
CA THR A 708 -13.66 -63.71 -46.70
C THR A 708 -12.46 -64.61 -47.12
N PRO A 709 -11.33 -64.77 -46.39
CA PRO A 709 -10.64 -63.99 -45.33
C PRO A 709 -9.10 -63.83 -45.60
N ILE A 710 -8.26 -63.61 -44.55
CA ILE A 710 -6.81 -63.96 -44.32
C ILE A 710 -5.88 -62.77 -43.89
N PRO A 711 -4.87 -62.95 -42.99
CA PRO A 711 -4.36 -61.85 -42.13
C PRO A 711 -2.81 -61.67 -42.03
N THR A 712 -2.38 -60.72 -41.18
CA THR A 712 -1.02 -60.56 -40.56
C THR A 712 0.16 -60.15 -41.49
N PRO A 713 1.34 -59.69 -40.99
CA PRO A 713 1.89 -59.75 -39.62
C PRO A 713 2.34 -58.40 -38.98
N GLU A 714 2.98 -58.52 -37.82
CA GLU A 714 3.60 -57.47 -36.99
C GLU A 714 4.87 -56.86 -37.61
N THR A 715 5.28 -55.66 -37.16
CA THR A 715 6.58 -55.45 -36.46
C THR A 715 6.74 -54.02 -35.93
N THR A 716 7.18 -53.90 -34.66
CA THR A 716 7.85 -52.73 -34.08
C THR A 716 9.36 -52.76 -34.44
N PRO A 717 10.10 -51.64 -34.35
CA PRO A 717 10.54 -51.10 -33.06
C PRO A 717 9.71 -49.94 -32.50
#